data_AF-A0A1Y4I523-F1
#
_entry.id   AF-A0A1Y4I523-F1
#
_cell.length_a   1.000
_cell.length_b   1.000
_cell.length_c   1.000
_cell.angle_alpha   90.00
_cell.angle_beta   90.00
_cell.angle_gamma   90.00
#
_symmetry.space_group_name_H-M   'P 1'
#
loop_
_entity.id
_entity.type
_entity.pdbx_description
1 polymer ?
#
loop_
_entity_poly.entity_id
_entity_poly.type
_entity_poly.pdbx_seq_one_letter_code
_entity_poly.pdbx_strand_id
1 'polypeptide(L)'
;MKRKRGALRILSAVLCFCLISPLFVLSPVSAAAPKTLQIRQARTMALSNNTEITKTYNEILLKEIQYTEAVKEIKAKVKNLTSFRWTPLLSFKFPEQLDMSEEYDLNVKPLNLQTEIDILRHKQTAQESEELAKINKAYLTAYVNQEKVSFTEERLAAAQEELARNQSRLAIGQATQSDIDTMQKSVDTLTSDLAQQKRNLQTALEEVSDLIHLDVTSGYTLASPVVDAEIPREDLESIIEHAMEESQTIYEAEMAVSTAKVNMDSYESLMRSQYGSKLNAIDNFLNQVKRGEDVDYAAFQLKYNEMLESFDSPWNGSIKILFFRFTKEWFKGEIDGTRYIENDLYALLTACKEYQAAVSDLESAQKTLRSEITTSYESIVTARNAYLALEQTVEQNREDLERLSGLNQLGKAEYSEVKTKQEEYQTSQMDYIDVLAEYNELLYDLDATTCGAVSPYFDSASVSTDAGSGADSYVVDDATVPHYYIYTDISDLVFVFGLEIPEDFDPAITDFEIWYAGTQIGERTPADQQLRHLALDYQGTSKLTVRLYNNDTFVSECEIDTTVPRDVLPIEGTQETQEAVETQCGSYKVDTVPHGSISTSTLTLTLDAGLGAAYYRIENAEGASVYSEELVPVEESFSYLTLLIGSLGEVQLALYDKEENRIGTASFHEDTQTIWIAAQ
;
A
#
# COMPACT_ATOMS: atom_id res chain seq x y z
N MET A 1 59.45 -69.42 25.95
CA MET A 1 59.75 -69.13 27.37
C MET A 1 59.54 -67.65 27.64
N LYS A 2 58.79 -67.30 28.71
CA LYS A 2 58.49 -65.98 29.32
C LYS A 2 57.69 -64.98 28.43
N ARG A 3 56.37 -64.78 28.62
CA ARG A 3 55.62 -63.94 29.63
C ARG A 3 56.14 -62.49 29.70
N LYS A 4 55.35 -61.42 29.85
CA LYS A 4 53.92 -61.02 29.70
C LYS A 4 53.89 -59.60 30.32
N ARG A 5 53.21 -58.62 29.69
CA ARG A 5 52.53 -57.43 30.27
C ARG A 5 53.31 -56.53 31.27
N GLY A 6 53.24 -55.21 31.23
CA GLY A 6 52.37 -54.30 30.51
C GLY A 6 52.33 -52.96 31.24
N ALA A 7 51.64 -52.00 30.61
CA ALA A 7 50.85 -50.95 31.24
C ALA A 7 51.49 -50.17 32.40
N LEU A 8 52.13 -49.04 32.07
CA LEU A 8 52.10 -47.81 32.88
C LEU A 8 52.82 -46.72 32.08
N ARG A 9 52.11 -45.91 31.28
CA ARG A 9 52.55 -44.56 30.80
C ARG A 9 51.67 -43.87 29.74
N ILE A 10 50.52 -44.45 29.35
CA ILE A 10 49.59 -43.76 28.42
C ILE A 10 48.23 -43.46 29.08
N LEU A 11 48.06 -43.80 30.37
CA LEU A 11 46.81 -43.56 31.11
C LEU A 11 46.79 -42.27 31.95
N SER A 12 47.80 -41.38 31.85
CA SER A 12 47.87 -40.14 32.65
C SER A 12 47.79 -38.85 31.84
N ALA A 13 47.51 -38.94 30.52
CA ALA A 13 47.29 -37.77 29.65
C ALA A 13 45.85 -37.68 29.11
N VAL A 14 44.98 -38.65 29.44
CA VAL A 14 43.56 -38.69 29.03
C VAL A 14 42.61 -38.49 30.23
N LEU A 15 43.14 -38.22 31.43
CA LEU A 15 42.36 -38.11 32.67
C LEU A 15 42.39 -36.71 33.33
N CYS A 16 42.77 -35.65 32.59
CA CYS A 16 42.70 -34.26 33.06
C CYS A 16 41.96 -33.32 32.08
N PHE A 17 41.14 -33.86 31.18
CA PHE A 17 40.27 -33.07 30.29
C PHE A 17 38.77 -33.39 30.48
N CYS A 18 38.39 -33.89 31.66
CA CYS A 18 37.00 -34.25 32.02
C CYS A 18 36.43 -33.43 33.19
N LEU A 19 36.99 -32.27 33.53
CA LEU A 19 36.43 -31.38 34.54
C LEU A 19 36.66 -29.93 34.11
N ILE A 20 35.73 -29.43 33.30
CA ILE A 20 35.14 -28.08 33.23
C ILE A 20 34.26 -28.12 31.98
N SER A 21 33.08 -28.71 32.15
CA SER A 21 31.92 -28.43 31.31
C SER A 21 31.31 -27.13 31.82
N PRO A 22 31.25 -26.05 31.04
CA PRO A 22 30.20 -25.08 31.26
C PRO A 22 28.91 -25.75 30.80
N LEU A 23 28.10 -26.16 31.77
CA LEU A 23 26.66 -26.32 31.62
C LEU A 23 26.08 -24.95 31.23
N PHE A 24 26.26 -24.55 29.98
CA PHE A 24 25.23 -23.78 29.31
C PHE A 24 24.18 -24.79 28.89
N VAL A 25 23.30 -25.11 29.83
CA VAL A 25 21.91 -25.37 29.45
C VAL A 25 21.47 -24.04 28.84
N LEU A 26 21.62 -23.90 27.52
CA LEU A 26 20.68 -23.05 26.82
C LEU A 26 19.33 -23.65 27.19
N SER A 27 18.62 -22.95 28.08
CA SER A 27 17.18 -23.04 28.13
C SER A 27 16.71 -23.11 26.69
N PRO A 28 15.79 -24.01 26.30
CA PRO A 28 15.15 -23.85 25.01
C PRO A 28 14.68 -22.41 25.01
N VAL A 29 15.23 -21.60 24.09
CA VAL A 29 14.57 -20.38 23.70
C VAL A 29 13.17 -20.87 23.43
N SER A 30 12.23 -20.44 24.27
CA SER A 30 10.82 -20.64 23.98
C SER A 30 10.69 -19.94 22.65
N ALA A 31 10.70 -20.70 21.56
CA ALA A 31 10.35 -20.17 20.26
C ALA A 31 8.99 -19.53 20.53
N ALA A 32 8.94 -18.19 20.43
CA ALA A 32 7.68 -17.49 20.44
C ALA A 32 6.77 -18.27 19.47
N ALA A 33 5.55 -18.59 19.90
CA ALA A 33 4.63 -19.33 19.06
C ALA A 33 4.65 -18.70 17.66
N PRO A 34 4.86 -19.49 16.60
CA PRO A 34 5.04 -18.95 15.26
C PRO A 34 3.83 -18.08 14.95
N LYS A 35 4.08 -16.80 14.63
CA LYS A 35 3.02 -15.87 14.28
C LYS A 35 2.50 -16.27 12.91
N THR A 36 1.19 -16.42 12.75
CA THR A 36 0.61 -16.72 11.44
C THR A 36 0.21 -15.42 10.75
N LEU A 37 0.84 -15.10 9.63
CA LEU A 37 0.44 -13.99 8.78
C LEU A 37 -0.76 -14.44 7.94
N GLN A 38 -1.81 -13.63 7.93
CA GLN A 38 -2.99 -13.82 7.07
C GLN A 38 -2.84 -12.99 5.79
N ILE A 39 -3.34 -13.49 4.66
CA ILE A 39 -3.31 -12.73 3.40
C ILE A 39 -4.00 -11.36 3.50
N ARG A 40 -5.08 -11.25 4.29
CA ARG A 40 -5.75 -9.95 4.53
C ARG A 40 -4.84 -8.95 5.23
N GLN A 41 -4.06 -9.40 6.22
CA GLN A 41 -3.09 -8.55 6.91
C GLN A 41 -2.00 -8.08 5.96
N ALA A 42 -1.48 -9.00 5.13
CA ALA A 42 -0.49 -8.67 4.11
C ALA A 42 -1.01 -7.62 3.11
N ARG A 43 -2.25 -7.76 2.64
CA ARG A 43 -2.92 -6.79 1.75
C ARG A 43 -3.00 -5.39 2.37
N THR A 44 -3.49 -5.29 3.61
CA THR A 44 -3.62 -4.00 4.30
C THR A 44 -2.26 -3.32 4.49
N MET A 45 -1.23 -4.08 4.89
CA MET A 45 0.12 -3.55 5.08
C MET A 45 0.77 -3.12 3.76
N ALA A 46 0.56 -3.87 2.68
CA ALA A 46 1.08 -3.52 1.35
C ALA A 46 0.48 -2.19 0.87
N LEU A 47 -0.84 -2.01 1.00
CA LEU A 47 -1.51 -0.77 0.61
C LEU A 47 -1.04 0.43 1.46
N SER A 48 -0.95 0.28 2.77
CA SER A 48 -0.58 1.40 3.67
C SER A 48 0.85 1.90 3.47
N ASN A 49 1.75 1.02 3.00
CA ASN A 49 3.16 1.35 2.84
C ASN A 49 3.55 1.70 1.39
N ASN A 50 2.61 1.66 0.45
CA ASN A 50 2.92 1.87 -0.96
C ASN A 50 3.24 3.34 -1.28
N THR A 51 4.50 3.57 -1.67
CA THR A 51 4.99 4.91 -2.01
C THR A 51 4.45 5.46 -3.33
N GLU A 52 4.07 4.60 -4.28
CA GLU A 52 3.53 5.04 -5.57
C GLU A 52 2.09 5.55 -5.43
N ILE A 53 1.26 4.87 -4.65
CA ILE A 53 -0.10 5.33 -4.31
C ILE A 53 -0.02 6.70 -3.61
N THR A 54 0.88 6.83 -2.64
CA THR A 54 1.13 8.10 -1.94
C THR A 54 1.61 9.20 -2.90
N LYS A 55 2.43 8.86 -3.90
CA LYS A 55 2.90 9.80 -4.92
C LYS A 55 1.76 10.26 -5.83
N THR A 56 0.92 9.34 -6.32
CA THR A 56 -0.26 9.68 -7.14
C THR A 56 -1.21 10.59 -6.38
N TYR A 57 -1.45 10.31 -5.09
CA TYR A 57 -2.24 11.18 -4.22
C TYR A 57 -1.66 12.61 -4.13
N ASN A 58 -0.34 12.75 -3.95
CA ASN A 58 0.30 14.07 -3.96
C ASN A 58 0.20 14.78 -5.31
N GLU A 59 0.24 14.04 -6.43
CA GLU A 59 0.03 14.58 -7.77
C GLU A 59 -1.41 15.10 -7.96
N ILE A 60 -2.42 14.40 -7.41
CA ILE A 60 -3.83 14.86 -7.39
C ILE A 60 -3.93 16.21 -6.66
N LEU A 61 -3.39 16.30 -5.43
CA LEU A 61 -3.42 17.55 -4.66
C LEU A 61 -2.76 18.72 -5.40
N LEU A 62 -1.62 18.47 -6.06
CA LEU A 62 -0.94 19.49 -6.85
C LEU A 62 -1.81 19.95 -8.03
N LYS A 63 -2.48 19.02 -8.72
CA LYS A 63 -3.36 19.33 -9.86
C LYS A 63 -4.60 20.10 -9.43
N GLU A 64 -5.18 19.80 -8.27
CA GLU A 64 -6.29 20.56 -7.70
C GLU A 64 -5.90 22.02 -7.38
N ILE A 65 -4.68 22.24 -6.87
CA ILE A 65 -4.13 23.58 -6.66
C ILE A 65 -3.96 24.29 -8.01
N GLN A 66 -3.37 23.63 -9.02
CA GLN A 66 -3.19 24.18 -10.37
C GLN A 66 -4.52 24.54 -11.04
N TYR A 67 -5.54 23.69 -10.89
CA TYR A 67 -6.90 23.98 -11.36
C TYR A 67 -7.44 25.25 -10.70
N THR A 68 -7.34 25.36 -9.38
CA THR A 68 -7.80 26.53 -8.63
C THR A 68 -7.08 27.81 -9.04
N GLU A 69 -5.77 27.75 -9.29
CA GLU A 69 -4.98 28.85 -9.79
C GLU A 69 -5.37 29.24 -11.21
N ALA A 70 -5.53 28.27 -12.12
CA ALA A 70 -5.93 28.50 -13.51
C ALA A 70 -7.30 29.19 -13.58
N VAL A 71 -8.29 28.75 -12.79
CA VAL A 71 -9.62 29.40 -12.73
C VAL A 71 -9.52 30.85 -12.25
N LYS A 72 -8.69 31.12 -11.22
CA LYS A 72 -8.46 32.50 -10.72
C LYS A 72 -7.73 33.36 -11.75
N GLU A 73 -6.72 32.81 -12.43
CA GLU A 73 -5.96 33.47 -13.48
C GLU A 73 -6.86 33.83 -14.66
N ILE A 74 -7.69 32.90 -15.14
CA ILE A 74 -8.67 33.10 -16.21
C ILE A 74 -9.64 34.21 -15.83
N LYS A 75 -10.19 34.18 -14.60
CA LYS A 75 -11.08 35.25 -14.11
C LYS A 75 -10.37 36.62 -14.08
N ALA A 76 -9.10 36.65 -13.69
CA ALA A 76 -8.30 37.87 -13.70
C ALA A 76 -7.98 38.34 -15.13
N LYS A 77 -7.61 37.43 -16.04
CA LYS A 77 -7.30 37.71 -17.46
C LYS A 77 -8.54 38.22 -18.19
N VAL A 78 -9.69 37.58 -18.04
CA VAL A 78 -10.99 38.06 -18.56
C VAL A 78 -11.28 39.44 -18.01
N LYS A 79 -11.19 39.66 -16.69
CA LYS A 79 -11.36 40.99 -16.10
C LYS A 79 -10.33 42.00 -16.64
N ASN A 80 -9.11 41.58 -16.96
CA ASN A 80 -8.06 42.44 -17.48
C ASN A 80 -8.30 42.88 -18.92
N LEU A 81 -8.70 41.95 -19.79
CA LEU A 81 -8.87 42.18 -21.23
C LEU A 81 -10.22 42.81 -21.56
N THR A 82 -11.25 42.57 -20.75
CA THR A 82 -12.61 43.10 -21.00
C THR A 82 -12.91 44.42 -20.28
N SER A 83 -12.01 44.91 -19.41
CA SER A 83 -12.23 46.16 -18.66
C SER A 83 -11.35 47.32 -19.16
N PHE A 84 -11.95 48.50 -19.20
CA PHE A 84 -11.21 49.74 -19.43
C PHE A 84 -10.29 50.06 -18.24
N ARG A 85 -9.03 50.40 -18.52
CA ARG A 85 -8.04 50.75 -17.50
C ARG A 85 -7.34 52.05 -17.83
N TRP A 86 -7.10 52.85 -16.80
CA TRP A 86 -6.29 54.05 -16.90
C TRP A 86 -5.27 54.08 -15.76
N THR A 87 -4.04 54.50 -16.05
CA THR A 87 -3.03 54.78 -15.02
C THR A 87 -2.92 56.29 -14.77
N PRO A 88 -2.45 56.74 -13.58
CA PRO A 88 -2.23 58.16 -13.30
C PRO A 88 -1.28 58.86 -14.28
N LEU A 89 -0.50 58.10 -15.06
CA LEU A 89 0.38 58.56 -16.12
C LEU A 89 -0.33 58.66 -17.49
N LEU A 90 -1.67 58.63 -17.54
CA LEU A 90 -2.47 58.72 -18.77
C LEU A 90 -2.22 57.58 -19.77
N SER A 91 -1.81 56.40 -19.31
CA SER A 91 -1.86 55.19 -20.13
C SER A 91 -3.28 54.64 -20.09
N PHE A 92 -3.96 54.62 -21.23
CA PHE A 92 -5.29 54.06 -21.41
C PHE A 92 -5.17 52.70 -22.08
N LYS A 93 -5.70 51.65 -21.45
CA LYS A 93 -5.92 50.34 -22.09
C LYS A 93 -7.41 50.16 -22.32
N PHE A 94 -7.77 50.02 -23.58
CA PHE A 94 -9.14 49.74 -23.99
C PHE A 94 -9.39 48.22 -23.95
N PRO A 95 -10.66 47.79 -23.85
CA PRO A 95 -10.99 46.38 -23.97
C PRO A 95 -10.53 45.83 -25.32
N GLU A 96 -9.88 44.66 -25.30
CA GLU A 96 -9.39 43.96 -26.49
C GLU A 96 -10.37 42.84 -26.86
N GLN A 97 -10.49 42.54 -28.16
CA GLN A 97 -11.21 41.36 -28.63
C GLN A 97 -10.24 40.18 -28.64
N LEU A 98 -10.69 39.05 -28.09
CA LEU A 98 -9.88 37.85 -28.03
C LEU A 98 -9.86 37.17 -29.41
N ASP A 99 -8.69 36.64 -29.79
CA ASP A 99 -8.62 35.71 -30.92
C ASP A 99 -9.09 34.31 -30.51
N MET A 100 -9.26 33.41 -31.47
CA MET A 100 -9.75 32.06 -31.20
C MET A 100 -8.86 31.29 -30.21
N SER A 101 -7.54 31.44 -30.33
CA SER A 101 -6.58 30.71 -29.51
C SER A 101 -6.74 31.12 -28.04
N GLU A 102 -6.88 32.42 -27.80
CA GLU A 102 -7.12 32.95 -26.46
C GLU A 102 -8.51 32.58 -25.92
N GLU A 103 -9.58 32.61 -26.74
CA GLU A 103 -10.92 32.17 -26.32
C GLU A 103 -10.96 30.67 -26.00
N TYR A 104 -10.21 29.86 -26.75
CA TYR A 104 -10.07 28.44 -26.52
C TYR A 104 -9.34 28.16 -25.19
N ASP A 105 -8.17 28.77 -24.98
CA ASP A 105 -7.36 28.59 -23.76
C ASP A 105 -8.14 28.91 -22.48
N LEU A 106 -8.99 29.94 -22.51
CA LEU A 106 -9.79 30.35 -21.35
C LEU A 106 -10.90 29.34 -21.00
N ASN A 107 -11.38 28.56 -21.97
CA ASN A 107 -12.49 27.63 -21.79
C ASN A 107 -12.01 26.19 -21.60
N VAL A 108 -10.96 25.76 -22.31
CA VAL A 108 -10.53 24.36 -22.38
C VAL A 108 -9.46 24.02 -21.34
N LYS A 109 -8.57 24.97 -20.97
CA LYS A 109 -7.50 24.70 -19.99
C LYS A 109 -8.02 24.21 -18.62
N PRO A 110 -9.09 24.78 -18.02
CA PRO A 110 -9.65 24.25 -16.78
C PRO A 110 -10.27 22.86 -16.95
N LEU A 111 -10.90 22.60 -18.10
CA LEU A 111 -11.51 21.30 -18.39
C LEU A 111 -10.42 20.22 -18.50
N ASN A 112 -9.32 20.50 -19.21
CA ASN A 112 -8.20 19.56 -19.31
C ASN A 112 -7.58 19.25 -17.94
N LEU A 113 -7.40 20.26 -17.08
CA LEU A 113 -6.89 20.05 -15.72
C LEU A 113 -7.86 19.22 -14.88
N GLN A 114 -9.17 19.40 -15.04
CA GLN A 114 -10.18 18.60 -14.36
C GLN A 114 -10.14 17.14 -14.85
N THR A 115 -10.07 16.91 -16.16
CA THR A 115 -9.92 15.57 -16.74
C THR A 115 -8.64 14.89 -16.23
N GLU A 116 -7.52 15.61 -16.13
CA GLU A 116 -6.28 15.07 -15.57
C GLU A 116 -6.44 14.65 -14.10
N ILE A 117 -7.19 15.41 -13.29
CA ILE A 117 -7.49 15.05 -11.89
C ILE A 117 -8.32 13.76 -11.85
N ASP A 118 -9.36 13.66 -12.68
CA ASP A 118 -10.24 12.50 -12.72
C ASP A 118 -9.49 11.24 -13.18
N ILE A 119 -8.60 11.36 -14.18
CA ILE A 119 -7.67 10.29 -14.60
C ILE A 119 -6.75 9.86 -13.47
N LEU A 120 -6.18 10.80 -12.71
CA LEU A 120 -5.29 10.47 -11.60
C LEU A 120 -6.02 9.76 -10.45
N ARG A 121 -7.28 10.13 -10.18
CA ARG A 121 -8.11 9.45 -9.18
C ARG A 121 -8.42 8.02 -9.59
N HIS A 122 -8.86 7.81 -10.82
CA HIS A 122 -9.10 6.48 -11.34
C HIS A 122 -7.80 5.63 -11.35
N LYS A 123 -6.67 6.28 -11.68
CA LYS A 123 -5.35 5.65 -11.63
C LYS A 123 -4.98 5.19 -10.21
N GLN A 124 -5.30 5.98 -9.20
CA GLN A 124 -5.05 5.62 -7.80
C GLN A 124 -5.79 4.33 -7.44
N THR A 125 -7.09 4.22 -7.74
CA THR A 125 -7.87 3.00 -7.52
C THR A 125 -7.29 1.81 -8.28
N ALA A 126 -6.85 2.01 -9.53
CA ALA A 126 -6.22 0.96 -10.31
C ALA A 126 -4.87 0.51 -9.72
N GLN A 127 -4.07 1.43 -9.18
CA GLN A 127 -2.81 1.11 -8.50
C GLN A 127 -3.04 0.31 -7.20
N GLU A 128 -4.11 0.59 -6.46
CA GLU A 128 -4.51 -0.20 -5.29
C GLU A 128 -4.79 -1.65 -5.70
N SER A 129 -5.60 -1.87 -6.74
CA SER A 129 -5.91 -3.21 -7.27
C SER A 129 -4.67 -3.93 -7.81
N GLU A 130 -3.78 -3.22 -8.52
CA GLU A 130 -2.52 -3.79 -9.02
C GLU A 130 -1.61 -4.23 -7.85
N GLU A 131 -1.51 -3.42 -6.79
CA GLU A 131 -0.72 -3.74 -5.61
C GLU A 131 -1.30 -4.95 -4.87
N LEU A 132 -2.63 -5.03 -4.74
CA LEU A 132 -3.31 -6.19 -4.17
C LEU A 132 -3.01 -7.48 -4.97
N ALA A 133 -2.96 -7.41 -6.29
CA ALA A 133 -2.59 -8.55 -7.13
C ALA A 133 -1.14 -8.98 -6.92
N LYS A 134 -0.20 -8.02 -6.86
CA LYS A 134 1.23 -8.26 -6.60
C LYS A 134 1.43 -8.98 -5.26
N ILE A 135 0.84 -8.47 -4.18
CA ILE A 135 0.98 -9.11 -2.86
C ILE A 135 0.31 -10.49 -2.82
N ASN A 136 -0.85 -10.69 -3.46
CA ASN A 136 -1.49 -12.00 -3.54
C ASN A 136 -0.58 -13.04 -4.19
N LYS A 137 0.08 -12.67 -5.28
CA LYS A 137 0.99 -13.54 -6.04
C LYS A 137 2.29 -13.84 -5.30
N ALA A 138 2.92 -12.82 -4.71
CA ALA A 138 4.11 -12.99 -3.88
C ALA A 138 3.81 -13.88 -2.66
N TYR A 139 2.67 -13.64 -2.00
CA TYR A 139 2.21 -14.42 -0.86
C TYR A 139 1.91 -15.88 -1.24
N LEU A 140 1.20 -16.12 -2.36
CA LEU A 140 0.97 -17.47 -2.89
C LEU A 140 2.28 -18.21 -3.16
N THR A 141 3.24 -17.54 -3.81
CA THR A 141 4.56 -18.11 -4.12
C THR A 141 5.31 -18.49 -2.85
N ALA A 142 5.30 -17.63 -1.83
CA ALA A 142 5.91 -17.91 -0.54
C ALA A 142 5.22 -19.08 0.18
N TYR A 143 3.88 -19.12 0.19
CA TYR A 143 3.11 -20.21 0.78
C TYR A 143 3.39 -21.56 0.08
N VAL A 144 3.41 -21.60 -1.24
CA VAL A 144 3.72 -22.81 -2.02
C VAL A 144 5.12 -23.32 -1.70
N ASN A 145 6.12 -22.43 -1.60
CA ASN A 145 7.46 -22.82 -1.19
C ASN A 145 7.50 -23.33 0.27
N GLN A 146 6.68 -22.77 1.17
CA GLN A 146 6.54 -23.24 2.55
C GLN A 146 5.98 -24.67 2.60
N GLU A 147 4.96 -24.97 1.81
CA GLU A 147 4.38 -26.32 1.70
C GLU A 147 5.38 -27.32 1.11
N LYS A 148 6.11 -26.94 0.06
CA LYS A 148 7.17 -27.77 -0.53
C LYS A 148 8.29 -28.10 0.45
N VAL A 149 8.72 -27.11 1.24
CA VAL A 149 9.73 -27.30 2.30
C VAL A 149 9.18 -28.29 3.34
N SER A 150 7.98 -28.04 3.87
CA SER A 150 7.36 -28.90 4.89
C SER A 150 7.22 -30.35 4.39
N PHE A 151 6.72 -30.53 3.17
CA PHE A 151 6.60 -31.85 2.54
C PHE A 151 7.95 -32.56 2.36
N THR A 152 8.98 -31.83 1.94
CA THR A 152 10.32 -32.41 1.72
C THR A 152 11.03 -32.71 3.03
N GLU A 153 10.79 -31.94 4.10
CA GLU A 153 11.27 -32.25 5.46
C GLU A 153 10.67 -33.56 5.98
N GLU A 154 9.36 -33.76 5.84
CA GLU A 154 8.69 -35.00 6.21
C GLU A 154 9.25 -36.21 5.44
N ARG A 155 9.45 -36.06 4.13
CA ARG A 155 10.06 -37.10 3.29
C ARG A 155 11.49 -37.43 3.71
N LEU A 156 12.29 -36.42 3.99
CA LEU A 156 13.67 -36.58 4.44
C LEU A 156 13.73 -37.31 5.78
N ALA A 157 12.87 -36.94 6.73
CA ALA A 157 12.77 -37.60 8.04
C ALA A 157 12.40 -39.09 7.90
N ALA A 158 11.41 -39.41 7.06
CA ALA A 158 11.01 -40.79 6.79
C ALA A 158 12.15 -41.60 6.13
N ALA A 159 12.84 -41.02 5.15
CA ALA A 159 13.97 -41.66 4.46
C ALA A 159 15.17 -41.91 5.40
N GLN A 160 15.44 -40.97 6.31
CA GLN A 160 16.48 -41.12 7.33
C GLN A 160 16.15 -42.23 8.34
N GLU A 161 14.88 -42.33 8.78
CA GLU A 161 14.43 -43.41 9.66
C GLU A 161 14.55 -44.78 8.97
N GLU A 162 14.16 -44.87 7.70
CA GLU A 162 14.29 -46.09 6.91
C GLU A 162 15.76 -46.51 6.70
N LEU A 163 16.63 -45.56 6.39
CA LEU A 163 18.07 -45.80 6.26
C LEU A 163 18.65 -46.34 7.57
N ALA A 164 18.34 -45.72 8.72
CA ALA A 164 18.82 -46.15 10.02
C ALA A 164 18.35 -47.58 10.38
N ARG A 165 17.10 -47.91 10.07
CA ARG A 165 16.55 -49.27 10.23
C ARG A 165 17.27 -50.29 9.37
N ASN A 166 17.55 -49.98 8.10
CA ASN A 166 18.21 -50.91 7.19
C ASN A 166 19.72 -51.04 7.47
N GLN A 167 20.41 -49.98 7.93
CA GLN A 167 21.79 -50.07 8.41
C GLN A 167 21.91 -51.05 9.59
N SER A 168 20.92 -51.06 10.48
CA SER A 168 20.85 -52.03 11.59
C SER A 168 20.63 -53.46 11.08
N ARG A 169 19.83 -53.65 10.02
CA ARG A 169 19.61 -54.96 9.37
C ARG A 169 20.84 -55.46 8.62
N LEU A 170 21.64 -54.58 8.04
CA LEU A 170 22.92 -54.93 7.41
C LEU A 170 23.89 -55.54 8.43
N ALA A 171 23.96 -54.97 9.64
CA ALA A 171 24.85 -55.47 10.71
C ALA A 171 24.55 -56.91 11.15
N ILE A 172 23.31 -57.38 10.95
CA ILE A 172 22.87 -58.76 11.23
C ILE A 172 22.75 -59.62 9.95
N GLY A 173 23.22 -59.12 8.81
CA GLY A 173 23.27 -59.84 7.52
C GLY A 173 21.92 -59.98 6.80
N GLN A 174 20.94 -59.14 7.14
CA GLN A 174 19.57 -59.18 6.61
C GLN A 174 19.29 -58.14 5.51
N ALA A 175 20.26 -57.28 5.18
CA ALA A 175 20.19 -56.30 4.10
C ALA A 175 21.50 -56.30 3.30
N THR A 176 21.49 -55.76 2.07
CA THR A 176 22.70 -55.66 1.25
C THR A 176 23.31 -54.25 1.28
N GLN A 177 24.62 -54.13 1.07
CA GLN A 177 25.29 -52.83 1.00
C GLN A 177 24.76 -51.97 -0.17
N SER A 178 24.38 -52.60 -1.28
CA SER A 178 23.81 -51.91 -2.45
C SER A 178 22.49 -51.19 -2.13
N ASP A 179 21.67 -51.77 -1.25
CA ASP A 179 20.41 -51.17 -0.82
C ASP A 179 20.65 -49.94 0.07
N ILE A 180 21.64 -50.04 0.96
CA ILE A 180 22.08 -48.92 1.81
C ILE A 180 22.63 -47.76 0.97
N ASP A 181 23.48 -48.06 -0.03
CA ASP A 181 24.05 -47.03 -0.91
C ASP A 181 22.94 -46.29 -1.70
N THR A 182 21.90 -47.02 -2.11
CA THR A 182 20.73 -46.44 -2.80
C THR A 182 19.89 -45.56 -1.87
N MET A 183 19.64 -46.00 -0.64
CA MET A 183 18.93 -45.21 0.38
C MET A 183 19.72 -43.95 0.77
N GLN A 184 21.04 -44.06 0.92
CA GLN A 184 21.91 -42.92 1.20
C GLN A 184 21.82 -41.87 0.08
N LYS A 185 21.88 -42.32 -1.19
CA LYS A 185 21.74 -41.41 -2.33
C LYS A 185 20.39 -40.68 -2.34
N SER A 186 19.31 -41.35 -1.93
CA SER A 186 17.99 -40.72 -1.81
C SER A 186 17.96 -39.65 -0.71
N VAL A 187 18.53 -39.94 0.47
CA VAL A 187 18.69 -38.96 1.56
C VAL A 187 19.53 -37.77 1.12
N ASP A 188 20.64 -38.00 0.42
CA ASP A 188 21.51 -36.94 -0.08
C ASP A 188 20.78 -36.05 -1.11
N THR A 189 19.96 -36.66 -1.98
CA THR A 189 19.13 -35.93 -2.96
C THR A 189 18.09 -35.07 -2.26
N LEU A 190 17.30 -35.63 -1.34
CA LEU A 190 16.29 -34.90 -0.55
C LEU A 190 16.92 -33.78 0.28
N THR A 191 18.13 -33.98 0.80
CA THR A 191 18.87 -32.94 1.54
C THR A 191 19.25 -31.77 0.63
N SER A 192 19.70 -32.07 -0.59
CA SER A 192 20.01 -31.04 -1.60
C SER A 192 18.76 -30.29 -2.05
N ASP A 193 17.66 -31.00 -2.30
CA ASP A 193 16.39 -30.42 -2.72
C ASP A 193 15.81 -29.51 -1.63
N LEU A 194 15.81 -29.98 -0.37
CA LEU A 194 15.37 -29.19 0.78
C LEU A 194 16.20 -27.90 0.92
N ALA A 195 17.52 -27.98 0.74
CA ALA A 195 18.37 -26.79 0.82
C ALA A 195 18.04 -25.78 -0.29
N GLN A 196 17.68 -26.24 -1.50
CA GLN A 196 17.24 -25.37 -2.58
C GLN A 196 15.86 -24.75 -2.30
N GLN A 197 14.90 -25.55 -1.86
CA GLN A 197 13.56 -25.09 -1.53
C GLN A 197 13.56 -24.07 -0.37
N LYS A 198 14.40 -24.27 0.66
CA LYS A 198 14.58 -23.28 1.73
C LYS A 198 15.13 -21.94 1.24
N ARG A 199 16.06 -21.96 0.27
CA ARG A 199 16.53 -20.72 -0.37
C ARG A 199 15.42 -20.05 -1.16
N ASN A 200 14.64 -20.82 -1.93
CA ASN A 200 13.51 -20.27 -2.68
C ASN A 200 12.44 -19.67 -1.75
N LEU A 201 12.13 -20.35 -0.63
CA LEU A 201 11.23 -19.85 0.40
C LEU A 201 11.77 -18.55 1.01
N GLN A 202 13.05 -18.49 1.34
CA GLN A 202 13.66 -17.28 1.86
C GLN A 202 13.52 -16.11 0.89
N THR A 203 13.85 -16.30 -0.40
CA THR A 203 13.68 -15.26 -1.43
C THR A 203 12.22 -14.82 -1.57
N ALA A 204 11.27 -15.76 -1.53
CA ALA A 204 9.84 -15.42 -1.61
C ALA A 204 9.34 -14.68 -0.35
N LEU A 205 9.86 -15.01 0.85
CA LEU A 205 9.55 -14.29 2.08
C LEU A 205 10.19 -12.90 2.11
N GLU A 206 11.39 -12.74 1.54
CA GLU A 206 12.02 -11.42 1.34
C GLU A 206 11.15 -10.55 0.44
N GLU A 207 10.63 -11.07 -0.68
CA GLU A 207 9.71 -10.35 -1.56
C GLU A 207 8.41 -9.93 -0.85
N VAL A 208 7.79 -10.83 -0.05
CA VAL A 208 6.64 -10.45 0.78
C VAL A 208 7.03 -9.38 1.79
N SER A 209 8.18 -9.51 2.45
CA SER A 209 8.66 -8.56 3.47
C SER A 209 8.87 -7.17 2.90
N ASP A 210 9.41 -7.09 1.67
CA ASP A 210 9.64 -5.84 0.95
C ASP A 210 8.31 -5.14 0.63
N LEU A 211 7.29 -5.89 0.18
CA LEU A 211 5.97 -5.33 -0.14
C LEU A 211 5.22 -4.83 1.10
N ILE A 212 5.28 -5.57 2.22
CA ILE A 212 4.52 -5.22 3.44
C ILE A 212 5.34 -4.39 4.44
N HIS A 213 6.63 -4.16 4.19
CA HIS A 213 7.59 -3.51 5.10
C HIS A 213 7.69 -4.14 6.50
N LEU A 214 7.50 -5.45 6.59
CA LEU A 214 7.62 -6.25 7.81
C LEU A 214 8.46 -7.48 7.50
N ASP A 215 9.52 -7.70 8.28
CA ASP A 215 10.34 -8.90 8.12
C ASP A 215 9.56 -10.16 8.54
N VAL A 216 9.18 -10.96 7.54
CA VAL A 216 8.50 -12.25 7.72
C VAL A 216 9.43 -13.45 7.48
N THR A 217 10.73 -13.21 7.28
CA THR A 217 11.71 -14.27 7.06
C THR A 217 11.99 -15.11 8.31
N SER A 218 11.64 -14.59 9.50
CA SER A 218 11.84 -15.28 10.76
C SER A 218 10.63 -15.18 11.70
N GLY A 219 10.24 -16.30 12.31
CA GLY A 219 9.17 -16.34 13.32
C GLY A 219 7.74 -16.27 12.77
N TYR A 220 7.56 -16.25 11.44
CA TYR A 220 6.26 -16.26 10.79
C TYR A 220 5.97 -17.56 10.04
N THR A 221 4.67 -17.88 9.94
CA THR A 221 4.10 -18.92 9.08
C THR A 221 3.01 -18.29 8.24
N LEU A 222 2.86 -18.70 6.98
CA LEU A 222 1.83 -18.18 6.10
C LEU A 222 0.59 -19.08 6.18
N ALA A 223 -0.58 -18.47 6.39
CA ALA A 223 -1.86 -19.14 6.20
C ALA A 223 -2.13 -19.40 4.72
N SER A 224 -2.91 -20.45 4.40
CA SER A 224 -3.24 -20.80 3.02
C SER A 224 -3.95 -19.64 2.29
N PRO A 225 -3.39 -19.15 1.17
CA PRO A 225 -4.06 -18.21 0.27
C PRO A 225 -4.81 -18.92 -0.85
N VAL A 226 -4.84 -20.25 -0.87
CA VAL A 226 -5.41 -21.01 -1.99
C VAL A 226 -6.92 -20.90 -1.96
N VAL A 227 -7.51 -20.54 -3.09
CA VAL A 227 -8.95 -20.48 -3.34
C VAL A 227 -9.32 -21.41 -4.50
N ASP A 228 -10.56 -21.88 -4.51
CA ASP A 228 -11.21 -22.43 -5.71
C ASP A 228 -12.25 -21.45 -6.20
N ALA A 229 -12.52 -21.47 -7.51
CA ALA A 229 -13.52 -20.62 -8.13
C ALA A 229 -14.21 -21.38 -9.26
N GLU A 230 -15.52 -21.54 -9.13
CA GLU A 230 -16.39 -22.03 -10.20
C GLU A 230 -17.08 -20.86 -10.88
N ILE A 231 -16.41 -20.25 -11.85
CA ILE A 231 -16.93 -19.12 -12.62
C ILE A 231 -17.84 -19.66 -13.74
N PRO A 232 -19.17 -19.40 -13.71
CA PRO A 232 -20.06 -19.83 -14.77
C PRO A 232 -19.75 -19.10 -16.08
N ARG A 233 -19.75 -19.83 -17.21
CA ARG A 233 -19.54 -19.20 -18.53
C ARG A 233 -20.57 -18.11 -18.83
N GLU A 234 -21.78 -18.24 -18.30
CA GLU A 234 -22.85 -17.25 -18.48
C GLU A 234 -22.54 -15.88 -17.86
N ASP A 235 -21.68 -15.85 -16.84
CA ASP A 235 -21.24 -14.62 -16.17
C ASP A 235 -20.01 -13.97 -16.85
N LEU A 236 -19.43 -14.61 -17.87
CA LEU A 236 -18.25 -14.06 -18.55
C LEU A 236 -18.53 -12.69 -19.18
N GLU A 237 -19.73 -12.47 -19.72
CA GLU A 237 -20.05 -11.18 -20.33
C GLU A 237 -20.21 -10.07 -19.29
N SER A 238 -20.81 -10.36 -18.12
CA SER A 238 -20.91 -9.37 -17.04
C SER A 238 -19.55 -9.06 -16.42
N ILE A 239 -18.67 -10.05 -16.31
CA ILE A 239 -17.27 -9.85 -15.91
C ILE A 239 -16.53 -8.94 -16.91
N ILE A 240 -16.72 -9.15 -18.21
CA ILE A 240 -16.12 -8.29 -19.24
C ILE A 240 -16.69 -6.87 -19.16
N GLU A 241 -18.00 -6.71 -18.96
CA GLU A 241 -18.64 -5.40 -18.84
C GLU A 241 -18.11 -4.64 -17.62
N HIS A 242 -18.04 -5.28 -16.45
CA HIS A 242 -17.45 -4.68 -15.25
C HIS A 242 -15.98 -4.29 -15.48
N ALA A 243 -15.18 -5.18 -16.08
CA ALA A 243 -13.79 -4.87 -16.40
C ALA A 243 -13.65 -3.71 -17.39
N MET A 244 -14.59 -3.55 -18.34
CA MET A 244 -14.60 -2.41 -19.25
C MET A 244 -14.88 -1.09 -18.54
N GLU A 245 -15.76 -1.10 -17.52
CA GLU A 245 -16.11 0.09 -16.74
C GLU A 245 -14.99 0.52 -15.78
N GLU A 246 -14.33 -0.45 -15.13
CA GLU A 246 -13.34 -0.18 -14.07
C GLU A 246 -11.88 -0.19 -14.57
N SER A 247 -11.62 -0.54 -15.83
CA SER A 247 -10.24 -0.58 -16.35
C SER A 247 -9.67 0.82 -16.57
N GLN A 248 -8.52 1.10 -15.93
CA GLN A 248 -7.77 2.35 -16.12
C GLN A 248 -7.46 2.65 -17.59
N THR A 249 -7.04 1.64 -18.35
CA THR A 249 -6.67 1.81 -19.76
C THR A 249 -7.88 2.22 -20.60
N ILE A 250 -9.05 1.65 -20.31
CA ILE A 250 -10.30 2.02 -20.99
C ILE A 250 -10.72 3.42 -20.55
N TYR A 251 -10.68 3.71 -19.26
CA TYR A 251 -11.00 5.03 -18.73
C TYR A 251 -10.13 6.14 -19.35
N GLU A 252 -8.81 5.94 -19.44
CA GLU A 252 -7.90 6.88 -20.10
C GLU A 252 -8.24 7.09 -21.58
N ALA A 253 -8.58 6.02 -22.30
CA ALA A 253 -8.98 6.08 -23.70
C ALA A 253 -10.33 6.81 -23.87
N GLU A 254 -11.31 6.56 -23.00
CA GLU A 254 -12.59 7.28 -22.98
C GLU A 254 -12.40 8.77 -22.67
N MET A 255 -11.52 9.10 -21.73
CA MET A 255 -11.19 10.49 -21.42
C MET A 255 -10.44 11.18 -22.55
N ALA A 256 -9.57 10.47 -23.27
CA ALA A 256 -8.93 10.98 -24.48
C ALA A 256 -9.97 11.27 -25.58
N VAL A 257 -10.94 10.37 -25.79
CA VAL A 257 -12.07 10.58 -26.72
C VAL A 257 -12.91 11.79 -26.31
N SER A 258 -13.30 11.87 -25.04
CA SER A 258 -14.11 12.97 -24.50
C SER A 258 -13.39 14.32 -24.64
N THR A 259 -12.11 14.37 -24.30
CA THR A 259 -11.27 15.57 -24.43
C THR A 259 -11.12 15.99 -25.89
N ALA A 260 -10.77 15.06 -26.77
CA ALA A 260 -10.65 15.34 -28.21
C ALA A 260 -11.99 15.82 -28.81
N LYS A 261 -13.12 15.27 -28.33
CA LYS A 261 -14.46 15.71 -28.71
C LYS A 261 -14.75 17.13 -28.26
N VAL A 262 -14.50 17.45 -26.99
CA VAL A 262 -14.67 18.80 -26.44
C VAL A 262 -13.82 19.81 -27.19
N ASN A 263 -12.58 19.46 -27.53
CA ASN A 263 -11.68 20.31 -28.31
C ASN A 263 -12.26 20.57 -29.71
N MET A 264 -12.68 19.51 -30.42
CA MET A 264 -13.30 19.61 -31.74
C MET A 264 -14.59 20.46 -31.71
N ASP A 265 -15.51 20.18 -30.78
CA ASP A 265 -16.78 20.90 -30.65
C ASP A 265 -16.54 22.38 -30.24
N SER A 266 -15.52 22.66 -29.44
CA SER A 266 -15.11 24.02 -29.07
C SER A 266 -14.60 24.80 -30.28
N TYR A 267 -13.67 24.23 -31.06
CA TYR A 267 -13.19 24.87 -32.28
C TYR A 267 -14.33 25.08 -33.29
N GLU A 268 -15.22 24.11 -33.47
CA GLU A 268 -16.37 24.27 -34.35
C GLU A 268 -17.29 25.38 -33.87
N SER A 269 -17.61 25.43 -32.58
CA SER A 269 -18.49 26.44 -31.98
C SER A 269 -17.91 27.85 -32.14
N LEU A 270 -16.62 28.05 -31.84
CA LEU A 270 -15.92 29.32 -32.01
C LEU A 270 -15.90 29.75 -33.49
N MET A 271 -15.53 28.84 -34.40
CA MET A 271 -15.56 29.11 -35.84
C MET A 271 -16.97 29.43 -36.35
N ARG A 272 -17.99 28.70 -35.88
CA ARG A 272 -19.38 28.88 -36.30
C ARG A 272 -19.96 30.20 -35.77
N SER A 273 -19.60 30.59 -34.56
CA SER A 273 -19.95 31.89 -33.97
C SER A 273 -19.40 33.05 -34.82
N GLN A 274 -18.13 32.97 -35.23
CA GLN A 274 -17.47 34.03 -36.00
C GLN A 274 -17.84 34.05 -37.49
N TYR A 275 -17.90 32.87 -38.14
CA TYR A 275 -18.00 32.75 -39.59
C TYR A 275 -19.36 32.31 -40.11
N GLY A 276 -20.28 31.89 -39.23
CA GLY A 276 -21.65 31.53 -39.55
C GLY A 276 -21.76 30.50 -40.68
N SER A 277 -22.56 30.80 -41.70
CA SER A 277 -22.86 29.89 -42.81
C SER A 277 -21.67 29.54 -43.71
N LYS A 278 -20.53 30.23 -43.57
CA LYS A 278 -19.32 29.87 -44.34
C LYS A 278 -18.74 28.52 -43.93
N LEU A 279 -19.00 28.08 -42.68
CA LEU A 279 -18.59 26.77 -42.19
C LEU A 279 -19.32 25.61 -42.89
N ASN A 280 -20.47 25.87 -43.51
CA ASN A 280 -21.29 24.85 -44.18
C ASN A 280 -20.55 24.10 -45.30
N ALA A 281 -19.45 24.66 -45.81
CA ALA A 281 -18.60 24.02 -46.82
C ALA A 281 -17.97 22.69 -46.32
N ILE A 282 -17.80 22.54 -45.00
CA ILE A 282 -17.18 21.37 -44.37
C ILE A 282 -18.16 20.55 -43.51
N ASP A 283 -19.42 20.96 -43.35
CA ASP A 283 -20.41 20.32 -42.47
C ASP A 283 -20.59 18.82 -42.76
N ASN A 284 -20.47 18.38 -44.02
CA ASN A 284 -20.57 16.96 -44.35
C ASN A 284 -19.47 16.16 -43.62
N PHE A 285 -18.21 16.59 -43.75
CA PHE A 285 -17.07 15.93 -43.10
C PHE A 285 -17.18 16.01 -41.58
N LEU A 286 -17.59 17.15 -41.01
CA LEU A 286 -17.81 17.29 -39.57
C LEU A 286 -18.87 16.29 -39.06
N ASN A 287 -19.96 16.11 -39.81
CA ASN A 287 -21.00 15.14 -39.47
C ASN A 287 -20.56 13.69 -39.69
N GLN A 288 -19.65 13.41 -40.62
CA GLN A 288 -19.04 12.08 -40.77
C GLN A 288 -18.15 11.75 -39.56
N VAL A 289 -17.26 12.67 -39.17
CA VAL A 289 -16.41 12.54 -37.98
C VAL A 289 -17.25 12.33 -36.72
N LYS A 290 -18.29 13.14 -36.50
CA LYS A 290 -19.19 13.01 -35.34
C LYS A 290 -19.96 11.70 -35.29
N ARG A 291 -20.17 11.04 -36.44
CA ARG A 291 -20.85 9.75 -36.53
C ARG A 291 -19.89 8.56 -36.48
N GLY A 292 -18.58 8.79 -36.34
CA GLY A 292 -17.56 7.74 -36.37
C GLY A 292 -17.40 7.09 -37.75
N GLU A 293 -17.81 7.77 -38.83
CA GLU A 293 -17.67 7.24 -40.19
C GLU A 293 -16.24 7.41 -40.71
N ASP A 294 -15.85 6.59 -41.69
CA ASP A 294 -14.59 6.77 -42.41
C ASP A 294 -14.59 8.11 -43.18
N VAL A 295 -13.57 8.94 -42.92
CA VAL A 295 -13.45 10.29 -43.48
C VAL A 295 -12.26 10.33 -44.44
N ASP A 296 -12.50 10.77 -45.68
CA ASP A 296 -11.42 11.10 -46.61
C ASP A 296 -10.79 12.44 -46.21
N TYR A 297 -9.75 12.38 -45.36
CA TYR A 297 -9.05 13.58 -44.88
C TYR A 297 -8.33 14.36 -45.98
N ALA A 298 -8.03 13.75 -47.14
CA ALA A 298 -7.46 14.49 -48.26
C ALA A 298 -8.54 15.37 -48.91
N ALA A 299 -9.74 14.82 -49.12
CA ALA A 299 -10.88 15.58 -49.61
C ALA A 299 -11.34 16.65 -48.59
N PHE A 300 -11.33 16.32 -47.30
CA PHE A 300 -11.66 17.27 -46.23
C PHE A 300 -10.66 18.44 -46.21
N GLN A 301 -9.36 18.19 -46.27
CA GLN A 301 -8.34 19.25 -46.28
C GLN A 301 -8.51 20.20 -47.49
N LEU A 302 -8.85 19.68 -48.67
CA LEU A 302 -9.12 20.51 -49.84
C LEU A 302 -10.32 21.44 -49.61
N LYS A 303 -11.43 20.93 -49.09
CA LYS A 303 -12.60 21.74 -48.76
C LYS A 303 -12.37 22.72 -47.62
N TYR A 304 -11.54 22.34 -46.66
CA TYR A 304 -11.12 23.22 -45.58
C TYR A 304 -10.30 24.40 -46.11
N ASN A 305 -9.36 24.18 -47.03
CA ASN A 305 -8.60 25.25 -47.68
C ASN A 305 -9.51 26.20 -48.50
N GLU A 306 -10.45 25.66 -49.28
CA GLU A 306 -11.44 26.46 -50.02
C GLU A 306 -12.27 27.34 -49.06
N MET A 307 -12.64 26.80 -47.89
CA MET A 307 -13.35 27.54 -46.85
C MET A 307 -12.50 28.69 -46.28
N LEU A 308 -11.22 28.45 -45.96
CA LEU A 308 -10.30 29.48 -45.46
C LEU A 308 -10.18 30.65 -46.47
N GLU A 309 -10.03 30.35 -47.76
CA GLU A 309 -9.99 31.38 -48.82
C GLU A 309 -11.28 32.22 -48.86
N SER A 310 -12.43 31.62 -48.55
CA SER A 310 -13.72 32.31 -48.52
C SER A 310 -13.85 33.32 -47.36
N PHE A 311 -13.06 33.18 -46.30
CA PHE A 311 -13.07 34.10 -45.17
C PHE A 311 -12.51 35.48 -45.58
N ASP A 312 -11.48 35.50 -46.41
CA ASP A 312 -10.83 36.73 -46.88
C ASP A 312 -11.40 37.32 -48.16
N SER A 313 -12.24 36.57 -48.89
CA SER A 313 -12.88 37.02 -50.14
C SER A 313 -13.51 38.43 -50.10
N PRO A 314 -14.22 38.86 -49.01
CA PRO A 314 -14.77 40.22 -48.93
C PRO A 314 -13.72 41.35 -48.93
N TRP A 315 -12.52 41.05 -48.44
CA TRP A 315 -11.40 41.98 -48.24
C TRP A 315 -10.46 42.05 -49.45
N ASN A 316 -10.72 41.24 -50.48
CA ASN A 316 -9.98 41.27 -51.73
C ASN A 316 -10.42 42.45 -52.62
N GLY A 317 -9.43 43.18 -53.16
CA GLY A 317 -9.62 44.27 -54.11
C GLY A 317 -9.41 45.68 -53.54
N SER A 318 -9.90 46.71 -54.25
CA SER A 318 -9.78 48.11 -53.83
C SER A 318 -11.13 48.80 -53.72
N ILE A 319 -11.26 49.70 -52.74
CA ILE A 319 -12.38 50.62 -52.58
C ILE A 319 -11.92 52.02 -52.99
N LYS A 320 -12.77 52.74 -53.74
CA LYS A 320 -12.52 54.13 -54.12
C LYS A 320 -13.29 55.05 -53.17
N ILE A 321 -12.57 55.84 -52.39
CA ILE A 321 -13.15 56.92 -51.57
C ILE A 321 -12.71 58.24 -52.20
N LEU A 322 -13.68 59.03 -52.67
CA LEU A 322 -13.44 60.26 -53.44
C LEU A 322 -12.54 60.00 -54.67
N PHE A 323 -11.28 60.46 -54.64
CA PHE A 323 -10.29 60.30 -55.71
C PHE A 323 -9.12 59.36 -55.36
N PHE A 324 -9.09 58.79 -54.15
CA PHE A 324 -8.07 57.83 -53.71
C PHE A 324 -8.60 56.39 -53.80
N ARG A 325 -7.72 55.46 -54.21
CA ARG A 325 -7.96 54.01 -54.13
C ARG A 325 -7.26 53.47 -52.90
N PHE A 326 -8.01 52.84 -52.02
CA PHE A 326 -7.51 52.13 -50.85
C PHE A 326 -7.69 50.64 -51.08
N THR A 327 -6.75 49.81 -50.62
CA THR A 327 -6.97 48.36 -50.57
C THR A 327 -8.05 48.07 -49.53
N LYS A 328 -8.96 47.14 -49.83
CA LYS A 328 -10.05 46.78 -48.90
C LYS A 328 -9.54 46.20 -47.59
N GLU A 329 -8.35 45.60 -47.62
CA GLU A 329 -7.62 45.08 -46.47
C GLU A 329 -7.30 46.14 -45.40
N TRP A 330 -7.20 47.42 -45.77
CA TRP A 330 -7.04 48.52 -44.80
C TRP A 330 -8.28 48.76 -43.94
N PHE A 331 -9.43 48.21 -44.34
CA PHE A 331 -10.68 48.25 -43.58
C PHE A 331 -10.97 46.93 -42.85
N LYS A 332 -10.07 45.93 -42.96
CA LYS A 332 -10.16 44.67 -42.20
C LYS A 332 -9.88 45.00 -40.73
N GLY A 333 -10.86 44.77 -39.86
CA GLY A 333 -10.74 44.91 -38.41
C GLY A 333 -9.73 43.94 -37.79
N GLU A 334 -9.57 44.04 -36.47
CA GLU A 334 -8.57 43.28 -35.71
C GLU A 334 -8.81 41.76 -35.79
N ILE A 335 -10.07 41.32 -35.71
CA ILE A 335 -10.48 39.90 -35.80
C ILE A 335 -11.24 39.55 -37.10
N ASP A 336 -11.24 40.42 -38.10
CA ASP A 336 -11.97 40.18 -39.35
C ASP A 336 -11.26 39.17 -40.27
N GLY A 337 -12.03 38.42 -41.06
CA GLY A 337 -11.49 37.43 -42.01
C GLY A 337 -10.70 36.33 -41.30
N THR A 338 -9.56 35.93 -41.86
CA THR A 338 -8.68 34.91 -41.26
C THR A 338 -7.95 35.35 -39.98
N ARG A 339 -7.97 36.64 -39.60
CA ARG A 339 -7.22 37.15 -38.44
C ARG A 339 -7.65 36.53 -37.10
N TYR A 340 -8.93 36.22 -36.95
CA TYR A 340 -9.45 35.54 -35.75
C TYR A 340 -8.85 34.14 -35.53
N ILE A 341 -8.40 33.47 -36.60
CA ILE A 341 -7.82 32.11 -36.58
C ILE A 341 -6.37 32.08 -37.03
N GLU A 342 -5.71 33.24 -37.14
CA GLU A 342 -4.38 33.35 -37.76
C GLU A 342 -3.31 32.57 -37.01
N ASN A 343 -3.48 32.41 -35.70
CA ASN A 343 -2.58 31.61 -34.87
C ASN A 343 -2.81 30.10 -35.05
N ASP A 344 -4.04 29.68 -35.39
CA ASP A 344 -4.45 28.27 -35.42
C ASP A 344 -5.33 27.92 -36.65
N LEU A 345 -4.86 28.20 -37.87
CA LEU A 345 -5.69 28.08 -39.10
C LEU A 345 -6.32 26.69 -39.29
N TYR A 346 -5.61 25.62 -38.92
CA TYR A 346 -6.03 24.23 -39.14
C TYR A 346 -6.56 23.53 -37.87
N ALA A 347 -6.81 24.27 -36.78
CA ALA A 347 -7.17 23.70 -35.48
C ALA A 347 -8.32 22.71 -35.55
N LEU A 348 -9.43 23.10 -36.20
CA LEU A 348 -10.63 22.26 -36.31
C LEU A 348 -10.36 20.98 -37.13
N LEU A 349 -9.60 21.08 -38.22
CA LEU A 349 -9.24 19.92 -39.04
C LEU A 349 -8.35 18.94 -38.25
N THR A 350 -7.38 19.46 -37.49
CA THR A 350 -6.50 18.67 -36.63
C THR A 350 -7.29 18.01 -35.51
N ALA A 351 -8.16 18.76 -34.81
CA ALA A 351 -9.00 18.22 -33.74
C ALA A 351 -9.95 17.11 -34.22
N CYS A 352 -10.47 17.20 -35.46
CA CYS A 352 -11.25 16.12 -36.06
C CYS A 352 -10.42 14.82 -36.22
N LYS A 353 -9.16 14.93 -36.67
CA LYS A 353 -8.25 13.79 -36.81
C LYS A 353 -7.90 13.17 -35.46
N GLU A 354 -7.59 14.00 -34.47
CA GLU A 354 -7.27 13.58 -33.11
C GLU A 354 -8.45 12.85 -32.47
N TYR A 355 -9.67 13.37 -32.64
CA TYR A 355 -10.88 12.70 -32.16
C TYR A 355 -11.09 11.32 -32.81
N GLN A 356 -10.96 11.22 -34.14
CA GLN A 356 -11.15 9.93 -34.81
C GLN A 356 -10.05 8.91 -34.45
N ALA A 357 -8.81 9.37 -34.26
CA ALA A 357 -7.73 8.52 -33.76
C ALA A 357 -8.04 8.00 -32.35
N ALA A 358 -8.44 8.88 -31.43
CA ALA A 358 -8.82 8.49 -30.06
C ALA A 358 -9.97 7.47 -30.04
N VAL A 359 -10.99 7.62 -30.90
CA VAL A 359 -12.09 6.65 -31.01
C VAL A 359 -11.57 5.28 -31.47
N SER A 360 -10.69 5.25 -32.47
CA SER A 360 -10.09 4.00 -32.94
C SER A 360 -9.20 3.34 -31.88
N ASP A 361 -8.47 4.13 -31.09
CA ASP A 361 -7.62 3.63 -30.01
C ASP A 361 -8.47 3.03 -28.88
N LEU A 362 -9.59 3.66 -28.52
CA LEU A 362 -10.57 3.13 -27.56
C LEU A 362 -11.16 1.80 -28.04
N GLU A 363 -11.64 1.73 -29.28
CA GLU A 363 -12.20 0.48 -29.84
C GLU A 363 -11.16 -0.65 -29.84
N SER A 364 -9.90 -0.32 -30.13
CA SER A 364 -8.79 -1.29 -30.08
C SER A 364 -8.52 -1.75 -28.65
N ALA A 365 -8.49 -0.84 -27.67
CA ALA A 365 -8.27 -1.15 -26.26
C ALA A 365 -9.38 -2.07 -25.71
N GLN A 366 -10.66 -1.74 -25.97
CA GLN A 366 -11.81 -2.56 -25.59
C GLN A 366 -11.74 -3.97 -26.16
N LYS A 367 -11.35 -4.09 -27.44
CA LYS A 367 -11.18 -5.39 -28.10
C LYS A 367 -10.05 -6.22 -27.49
N THR A 368 -8.94 -5.58 -27.15
CA THR A 368 -7.79 -6.23 -26.51
C THR A 368 -8.19 -6.77 -25.14
N LEU A 369 -8.77 -5.93 -24.27
CA LEU A 369 -9.20 -6.33 -22.92
C LEU A 369 -10.19 -7.50 -22.96
N ARG A 370 -11.20 -7.43 -23.84
CA ARG A 370 -12.15 -8.53 -24.06
C ARG A 370 -11.44 -9.84 -24.45
N SER A 371 -10.47 -9.76 -25.36
CA SER A 371 -9.71 -10.92 -25.82
C SER A 371 -8.85 -11.51 -24.71
N GLU A 372 -8.22 -10.67 -23.90
CA GLU A 372 -7.39 -11.07 -22.75
C GLU A 372 -8.24 -11.79 -21.71
N ILE A 373 -9.35 -11.19 -21.26
CA ILE A 373 -10.27 -11.80 -20.29
C ILE A 373 -10.81 -13.14 -20.80
N THR A 374 -11.23 -13.21 -22.06
CA THR A 374 -11.74 -14.45 -22.65
C THR A 374 -10.66 -15.54 -22.66
N THR A 375 -9.42 -15.19 -23.03
CA THR A 375 -8.30 -16.14 -23.08
C THR A 375 -7.89 -16.63 -21.70
N SER A 376 -7.83 -15.71 -20.72
CA SER A 376 -7.53 -16.02 -19.32
C SER A 376 -8.61 -16.93 -18.72
N TYR A 377 -9.89 -16.68 -19.01
CA TYR A 377 -10.99 -17.55 -18.59
C TYR A 377 -10.83 -18.99 -19.11
N GLU A 378 -10.54 -19.20 -20.41
CA GLU A 378 -10.33 -20.55 -20.94
C GLU A 378 -9.10 -21.25 -20.32
N SER A 379 -8.05 -20.48 -20.02
CA SER A 379 -6.86 -20.96 -19.33
C SER A 379 -7.18 -21.43 -17.92
N ILE A 380 -7.98 -20.67 -17.16
CA ILE A 380 -8.44 -21.01 -15.81
C ILE A 380 -9.31 -22.27 -15.83
N VAL A 381 -10.25 -22.40 -16.76
CA VAL A 381 -11.07 -23.61 -16.88
C VAL A 381 -10.20 -24.83 -17.18
N THR A 382 -9.17 -24.68 -18.02
CA THR A 382 -8.22 -25.75 -18.33
C THR A 382 -7.39 -26.14 -17.10
N ALA A 383 -6.83 -25.14 -16.40
CA ALA A 383 -6.06 -25.35 -15.17
C ALA A 383 -6.90 -25.96 -14.05
N ARG A 384 -8.17 -25.55 -13.91
CA ARG A 384 -9.13 -26.13 -12.95
C ARG A 384 -9.34 -27.63 -13.19
N ASN A 385 -9.63 -27.99 -14.43
CA ASN A 385 -9.78 -29.40 -14.79
C ASN A 385 -8.50 -30.21 -14.58
N ALA A 386 -7.33 -29.61 -14.80
CA ALA A 386 -6.05 -30.24 -14.58
C ALA A 386 -5.80 -30.52 -13.09
N TYR A 387 -6.01 -29.54 -12.20
CA TYR A 387 -5.80 -29.77 -10.76
C TYR A 387 -6.82 -30.78 -10.20
N LEU A 388 -8.09 -30.73 -10.61
CA LEU A 388 -9.12 -31.69 -10.16
C LEU A 388 -8.80 -33.13 -10.60
N ALA A 389 -8.30 -33.31 -11.83
CA ALA A 389 -7.86 -34.62 -12.30
C ALA A 389 -6.62 -35.13 -11.53
N LEU A 390 -5.73 -34.22 -11.16
CA LEU A 390 -4.53 -34.55 -10.40
C LEU A 390 -4.84 -34.85 -8.93
N GLU A 391 -5.80 -34.16 -8.33
CA GLU A 391 -6.34 -34.47 -7.00
C GLU A 391 -6.87 -35.91 -6.93
N GLN A 392 -7.67 -36.32 -7.93
CA GLN A 392 -8.15 -37.71 -8.04
C GLN A 392 -6.99 -38.70 -8.21
N THR A 393 -5.94 -38.32 -8.95
CA THR A 393 -4.75 -39.16 -9.16
C THR A 393 -3.95 -39.34 -7.86
N VAL A 394 -3.80 -38.27 -7.07
CA VAL A 394 -3.15 -38.31 -5.75
C VAL A 394 -3.90 -39.25 -4.82
N GLU A 395 -5.23 -39.13 -4.78
CA GLU A 395 -6.06 -39.97 -3.92
C GLU A 395 -6.02 -41.45 -4.35
N GLN A 396 -6.08 -41.73 -5.64
CA GLN A 396 -5.91 -43.09 -6.16
C GLN A 396 -4.52 -43.66 -5.82
N ASN A 397 -3.47 -42.86 -5.93
CA ASN A 397 -2.11 -43.26 -5.57
C ASN A 397 -1.99 -43.55 -4.07
N ARG A 398 -2.68 -42.79 -3.21
CA ARG A 398 -2.76 -43.03 -1.76
C ARG A 398 -3.40 -44.38 -1.46
N GLU A 399 -4.57 -44.66 -2.03
CA GLU A 399 -5.29 -45.93 -1.84
C GLU A 399 -4.48 -47.14 -2.33
N ASP A 400 -3.83 -47.01 -3.50
CA ASP A 400 -2.99 -48.06 -4.04
C ASP A 400 -1.74 -48.31 -3.17
N LEU A 401 -1.13 -47.25 -2.63
CA LEU A 401 -0.01 -47.36 -1.71
C LEU A 401 -0.41 -48.06 -0.41
N GLU A 402 -1.55 -47.72 0.18
CA GLU A 402 -2.08 -48.37 1.38
C GLU A 402 -2.36 -49.86 1.14
N ARG A 403 -2.98 -50.19 0.00
CA ARG A 403 -3.25 -51.57 -0.41
C ARG A 403 -1.97 -52.37 -0.61
N LEU A 404 -1.00 -51.82 -1.34
CA LEU A 404 0.30 -52.48 -1.59
C LEU A 404 1.10 -52.64 -0.30
N SER A 405 1.10 -51.63 0.57
CA SER A 405 1.74 -51.70 1.89
C SER A 405 1.13 -52.81 2.76
N GLY A 406 -0.19 -52.97 2.76
CA GLY A 406 -0.87 -54.07 3.43
C GLY A 406 -0.51 -55.45 2.85
N LEU A 407 -0.40 -55.57 1.53
CA LEU A 407 0.02 -56.83 0.88
C LEU A 407 1.49 -57.18 1.18
N ASN A 408 2.37 -56.18 1.26
CA ASN A 408 3.77 -56.36 1.61
C ASN A 408 3.92 -56.86 3.06
N GLN A 409 3.16 -56.30 4.00
CA GLN A 409 3.13 -56.78 5.39
C GLN A 409 2.68 -58.25 5.51
N LEU A 410 1.86 -58.72 4.56
CA LEU A 410 1.42 -60.11 4.46
C LEU A 410 2.39 -61.00 3.65
N GLY A 411 3.51 -60.47 3.16
CA GLY A 411 4.49 -61.16 2.33
C GLY A 411 4.02 -61.48 0.92
N LYS A 412 2.99 -60.76 0.42
CA LYS A 412 2.34 -60.99 -0.88
C LYS A 412 2.69 -59.97 -1.96
N ALA A 413 3.48 -58.95 -1.62
CA ALA A 413 4.01 -57.94 -2.54
C ALA A 413 5.49 -57.70 -2.23
N GLU A 414 6.27 -57.31 -3.24
CA GLU A 414 7.70 -57.03 -3.05
C GLU A 414 7.91 -55.63 -2.45
N TYR A 415 9.04 -55.41 -1.77
CA TYR A 415 9.38 -54.10 -1.22
C TYR A 415 9.64 -53.06 -2.32
N SER A 416 10.23 -53.49 -3.44
CA SER A 416 10.44 -52.68 -4.64
C SER A 416 9.13 -52.09 -5.17
N GLU A 417 8.04 -52.89 -5.19
CA GLU A 417 6.72 -52.45 -5.67
C GLU A 417 6.11 -51.38 -4.77
N VAL A 418 6.20 -51.54 -3.45
CA VAL A 418 5.73 -50.53 -2.48
C VAL A 418 6.52 -49.24 -2.61
N LYS A 419 7.85 -49.34 -2.74
CA LYS A 419 8.74 -48.19 -2.87
C LYS A 419 8.45 -47.41 -4.15
N THR A 420 8.30 -48.08 -5.29
CA THR A 420 7.93 -47.42 -6.55
C THR A 420 6.58 -46.71 -6.42
N LYS A 421 5.59 -47.34 -5.78
CA LYS A 421 4.28 -46.69 -5.59
C LYS A 421 4.34 -45.49 -4.63
N GLN A 422 5.19 -45.56 -3.61
CA GLN A 422 5.44 -44.45 -2.70
C GLN A 422 6.08 -43.27 -3.43
N GLU A 423 7.05 -43.52 -4.31
CA GLU A 423 7.68 -42.50 -5.16
C GLU A 423 6.64 -41.88 -6.11
N GLU A 424 5.79 -42.68 -6.77
CA GLU A 424 4.68 -42.19 -7.60
C GLU A 424 3.70 -41.30 -6.83
N TYR A 425 3.28 -41.73 -5.63
CA TYR A 425 2.38 -40.94 -4.77
C TYR A 425 3.02 -39.59 -4.41
N GLN A 426 4.29 -39.60 -3.97
CA GLN A 426 4.99 -38.37 -3.61
C GLN A 426 5.20 -37.43 -4.80
N THR A 427 5.49 -37.95 -5.99
CA THR A 427 5.56 -37.14 -7.21
C THR A 427 4.21 -36.52 -7.52
N SER A 428 3.12 -37.30 -7.46
CA SER A 428 1.78 -36.74 -7.72
C SER A 428 1.36 -35.67 -6.72
N GLN A 429 1.78 -35.76 -5.45
CA GLN A 429 1.52 -34.71 -4.45
C GLN A 429 2.27 -33.41 -4.77
N MET A 430 3.52 -33.52 -5.22
CA MET A 430 4.30 -32.34 -5.63
C MET A 430 3.71 -31.69 -6.89
N ASP A 431 3.37 -32.50 -7.89
CA ASP A 431 2.72 -32.04 -9.11
C ASP A 431 1.38 -31.36 -8.77
N TYR A 432 0.62 -31.89 -7.80
CA TYR A 432 -0.63 -31.29 -7.34
C TYR A 432 -0.43 -29.88 -6.76
N ILE A 433 0.57 -29.71 -5.89
CA ILE A 433 0.91 -28.40 -5.32
C ILE A 433 1.28 -27.41 -6.44
N ASP A 434 2.06 -27.84 -7.44
CA ASP A 434 2.48 -27.01 -8.57
C ASP A 434 1.31 -26.57 -9.46
N VAL A 435 0.42 -27.50 -9.83
CA VAL A 435 -0.74 -27.20 -10.67
C VAL A 435 -1.77 -26.36 -9.92
N LEU A 436 -1.95 -26.59 -8.62
CA LEU A 436 -2.83 -25.78 -7.77
C LEU A 436 -2.31 -24.33 -7.63
N ALA A 437 -0.99 -24.17 -7.52
CA ALA A 437 -0.34 -22.86 -7.53
C ALA A 437 -0.55 -22.14 -8.86
N GLU A 438 -0.32 -22.81 -10.00
CA GLU A 438 -0.54 -22.27 -11.33
C GLU A 438 -2.00 -21.85 -11.55
N TYR A 439 -2.96 -22.67 -11.10
CA TYR A 439 -4.37 -22.32 -11.13
C TYR A 439 -4.69 -21.05 -10.32
N ASN A 440 -4.16 -20.92 -9.11
CA ASN A 440 -4.38 -19.75 -8.27
C ASN A 440 -3.69 -18.49 -8.79
N GLU A 441 -2.49 -18.62 -9.39
CA GLU A 441 -1.82 -17.54 -10.09
C GLU A 441 -2.69 -17.00 -11.22
N LEU A 442 -3.26 -17.89 -12.05
CA LEU A 442 -4.19 -17.50 -13.11
C LEU A 442 -5.46 -16.82 -12.57
N LEU A 443 -6.01 -17.29 -11.46
CA LEU A 443 -7.16 -16.66 -10.81
C LEU A 443 -6.83 -15.24 -10.35
N TYR A 444 -5.69 -15.04 -9.68
CA TYR A 444 -5.27 -13.71 -9.23
C TYR A 444 -4.96 -12.77 -10.40
N ASP A 445 -4.35 -13.27 -11.47
CA ASP A 445 -4.08 -12.49 -12.68
C ASP A 445 -5.40 -12.09 -13.39
N LEU A 446 -6.39 -12.98 -13.44
CA LEU A 446 -7.72 -12.64 -13.98
C LEU A 446 -8.46 -11.65 -13.09
N ASP A 447 -8.45 -11.84 -11.77
CA ASP A 447 -9.08 -10.93 -10.82
C ASP A 447 -8.49 -9.52 -10.93
N ALA A 448 -7.17 -9.40 -11.07
CA ALA A 448 -6.49 -8.14 -11.34
C ALA A 448 -6.92 -7.52 -12.68
N THR A 449 -6.94 -8.32 -13.75
CA THR A 449 -7.36 -7.87 -15.10
C THR A 449 -8.82 -7.42 -15.13
N THR A 450 -9.66 -8.04 -14.31
CA THR A 450 -11.10 -7.77 -14.21
C THR A 450 -11.46 -6.82 -13.07
N CYS A 451 -10.45 -6.18 -12.45
CA CYS A 451 -10.63 -5.19 -11.39
C CYS A 451 -11.47 -5.71 -10.19
N GLY A 452 -11.33 -7.00 -9.86
CA GLY A 452 -12.04 -7.61 -8.73
C GLY A 452 -13.37 -8.28 -9.09
N ALA A 453 -13.78 -8.31 -10.36
CA ALA A 453 -15.05 -8.93 -10.77
C ALA A 453 -15.15 -10.42 -10.43
N VAL A 454 -13.99 -11.09 -10.31
CA VAL A 454 -13.90 -12.53 -10.10
C VAL A 454 -13.79 -12.88 -8.60
N SER A 455 -13.32 -11.95 -7.78
CA SER A 455 -13.22 -12.10 -6.33
C SER A 455 -14.49 -12.65 -5.63
N PRO A 456 -15.73 -12.26 -6.01
CA PRO A 456 -16.94 -12.84 -5.44
C PRO A 456 -17.13 -14.34 -5.71
N TYR A 457 -16.49 -14.90 -6.74
CA TYR A 457 -16.54 -16.32 -7.07
C TYR A 457 -15.50 -17.15 -6.31
N PHE A 458 -14.63 -16.51 -5.51
CA PHE A 458 -13.66 -17.23 -4.70
C PHE A 458 -14.39 -17.91 -3.54
N ASP A 459 -14.45 -19.25 -3.59
CA ASP A 459 -14.90 -20.08 -2.48
C ASP A 459 -13.87 -20.00 -1.36
N SER A 460 -13.97 -18.96 -0.56
CA SER A 460 -13.32 -18.93 0.74
C SER A 460 -14.15 -19.75 1.71
N ALA A 461 -13.50 -20.58 2.52
CA ALA A 461 -13.99 -20.81 3.86
C ALA A 461 -13.99 -19.45 4.58
N SER A 462 -15.10 -18.70 4.44
CA SER A 462 -15.40 -17.37 4.98
C SER A 462 -14.37 -16.26 4.67
N VAL A 463 -14.71 -15.26 3.86
CA VAL A 463 -15.53 -14.09 4.23
C VAL A 463 -15.92 -13.40 2.94
N SER A 464 -17.18 -12.98 2.94
CA SER A 464 -17.81 -12.07 1.99
C SER A 464 -16.90 -10.95 1.48
N THR A 465 -16.87 -10.75 0.16
CA THR A 465 -16.37 -9.54 -0.51
C THR A 465 -17.45 -8.46 -0.64
N ASP A 466 -18.45 -8.43 0.25
CA ASP A 466 -19.24 -7.21 0.45
C ASP A 466 -18.38 -6.16 1.15
N ALA A 467 -18.04 -5.11 0.41
CA ALA A 467 -17.83 -3.80 0.99
C ALA A 467 -19.15 -3.33 1.63
N GLY A 468 -19.45 -3.84 2.82
CA GLY A 468 -20.71 -3.61 3.52
C GLY A 468 -20.70 -4.22 4.92
N SER A 469 -20.44 -3.38 5.91
CA SER A 469 -20.68 -3.52 7.35
C SER A 469 -20.95 -4.93 7.93
N GLY A 470 -20.12 -5.34 8.90
CA GLY A 470 -20.56 -6.25 9.96
C GLY A 470 -19.57 -7.34 10.28
N ALA A 471 -18.86 -7.13 11.39
CA ALA A 471 -18.33 -8.12 12.32
C ALA A 471 -17.82 -9.46 11.75
N ASP A 472 -16.50 -9.59 11.69
CA ASP A 472 -15.85 -10.88 11.98
C ASP A 472 -14.69 -10.66 12.95
N SER A 473 -14.72 -11.52 13.98
CA SER A 473 -13.97 -11.51 15.22
C SER A 473 -12.45 -11.60 15.03
N TYR A 474 -11.72 -10.64 15.59
CA TYR A 474 -10.27 -10.74 15.81
C TYR A 474 -9.98 -10.89 17.31
N VAL A 475 -9.52 -12.07 17.71
CA VAL A 475 -8.83 -12.30 18.99
C VAL A 475 -7.35 -12.48 18.58
N VAL A 476 -6.32 -11.88 19.17
CA VAL A 476 -6.03 -11.70 20.59
C VAL A 476 -5.13 -10.47 20.78
N ASP A 477 -5.56 -9.50 21.58
CA ASP A 477 -4.89 -9.29 22.87
C ASP A 477 -5.99 -9.21 23.92
N ASP A 478 -5.76 -9.81 25.08
CA ASP A 478 -6.74 -10.00 26.16
C ASP A 478 -7.05 -8.64 26.82
N ALA A 479 -7.79 -7.80 26.10
CA ALA A 479 -8.12 -6.45 26.52
C ALA A 479 -9.41 -6.45 27.32
N THR A 480 -9.27 -6.57 28.64
CA THR A 480 -10.33 -6.26 29.62
C THR A 480 -10.75 -4.77 29.62
N VAL A 481 -10.30 -3.99 28.64
CA VAL A 481 -10.39 -2.53 28.61
C VAL A 481 -10.87 -2.05 27.23
N PRO A 482 -11.78 -1.06 27.13
CA PRO A 482 -12.23 -0.51 25.86
C PRO A 482 -11.11 0.21 25.10
N HIS A 483 -11.14 0.09 23.77
CA HIS A 483 -10.19 0.74 22.86
C HIS A 483 -10.91 1.60 21.84
N TYR A 484 -10.21 2.60 21.30
CA TYR A 484 -10.63 3.29 20.09
C TYR A 484 -9.69 2.97 18.94
N TYR A 485 -10.19 3.10 17.71
CA TYR A 485 -9.36 3.10 16.52
C TYR A 485 -9.74 4.24 15.58
N ILE A 486 -8.71 4.79 14.97
CA ILE A 486 -8.73 5.86 14.00
C ILE A 486 -7.97 5.35 12.78
N TYR A 487 -8.63 5.36 11.63
CA TYR A 487 -7.93 5.26 10.36
C TYR A 487 -8.36 6.40 9.45
N THR A 488 -7.39 6.98 8.77
CA THR A 488 -7.65 7.98 7.74
C THR A 488 -7.56 7.25 6.41
N ASP A 489 -8.68 7.20 5.71
CA ASP A 489 -8.71 6.81 4.31
C ASP A 489 -8.12 7.99 3.52
N ILE A 490 -6.86 7.82 3.13
CA ILE A 490 -6.09 8.85 2.41
C ILE A 490 -6.68 9.02 1.00
N SER A 491 -7.32 7.98 0.45
CA SER A 491 -7.95 7.96 -0.87
C SER A 491 -9.17 8.89 -0.93
N ASP A 492 -9.97 8.90 0.13
CA ASP A 492 -11.23 9.65 0.19
C ASP A 492 -11.18 10.96 1.01
N LEU A 493 -10.03 11.28 1.63
CA LEU A 493 -9.95 12.33 2.66
C LEU A 493 -11.01 12.11 3.76
N VAL A 494 -11.27 10.85 4.12
CA VAL A 494 -12.27 10.47 5.13
C VAL A 494 -11.56 9.90 6.35
N PHE A 495 -11.78 10.54 7.49
CA PHE A 495 -11.45 10.02 8.80
C PHE A 495 -12.54 9.06 9.26
N VAL A 496 -12.15 7.87 9.69
CA VAL A 496 -13.04 6.88 10.27
C VAL A 496 -12.65 6.61 11.72
N PHE A 497 -13.64 6.65 12.60
CA PHE A 497 -13.49 6.39 14.02
C PHE A 497 -14.46 5.30 14.47
N GLY A 498 -13.98 4.37 15.27
CA GLY A 498 -14.81 3.38 15.94
C GLY A 498 -14.32 3.02 17.33
N LEU A 499 -15.19 2.35 18.08
CA LEU A 499 -14.91 1.85 19.42
C LEU A 499 -14.91 0.32 19.41
N GLU A 500 -14.10 -0.26 20.29
CA GLU A 500 -14.09 -1.68 20.58
C GLU A 500 -14.27 -1.85 22.10
N ILE A 501 -15.45 -2.33 22.50
CA ILE A 501 -15.87 -2.39 23.91
C ILE A 501 -16.09 -3.86 24.27
N PRO A 502 -15.38 -4.40 25.27
CA PRO A 502 -15.58 -5.78 25.72
C PRO A 502 -17.04 -6.03 26.15
N GLU A 503 -17.60 -7.20 25.82
CA GLU A 503 -18.99 -7.56 26.18
C GLU A 503 -19.26 -7.49 27.70
N ASP A 504 -18.22 -7.69 28.51
CA ASP A 504 -18.27 -7.69 29.98
C ASP A 504 -17.95 -6.32 30.62
N PHE A 505 -17.81 -5.24 29.83
CA PHE A 505 -17.46 -3.90 30.34
C PHE A 505 -18.64 -3.19 31.03
N ASP A 506 -18.43 -2.68 32.25
CA ASP A 506 -19.40 -1.90 33.04
C ASP A 506 -18.80 -0.53 33.39
N PRO A 507 -19.48 0.61 33.09
CA PRO A 507 -20.83 0.77 32.56
C PRO A 507 -20.96 0.40 31.08
N ALA A 508 -22.10 -0.21 30.71
CA ALA A 508 -22.43 -0.51 29.31
C ALA A 508 -22.48 0.78 28.46
N ILE A 509 -21.81 0.76 27.33
CA ILE A 509 -21.75 1.86 26.35
C ILE A 509 -22.46 1.38 25.09
N THR A 510 -23.49 2.10 24.66
CA THR A 510 -24.28 1.75 23.47
C THR A 510 -24.06 2.72 22.32
N ASP A 511 -23.66 3.97 22.60
CA ASP A 511 -23.51 5.02 21.59
C ASP A 511 -22.36 5.97 21.94
N PHE A 512 -21.80 6.64 20.93
CA PHE A 512 -20.78 7.67 21.10
C PHE A 512 -21.00 8.90 20.21
N GLU A 513 -20.41 10.02 20.60
CA GLU A 513 -20.32 11.26 19.81
C GLU A 513 -18.88 11.77 19.81
N ILE A 514 -18.43 12.32 18.68
CA ILE A 514 -17.11 12.93 18.54
C ILE A 514 -17.23 14.45 18.50
N TRP A 515 -16.35 15.14 19.20
CA TRP A 515 -16.31 16.59 19.30
C TRP A 515 -14.89 17.12 19.05
N TYR A 516 -14.78 18.21 18.28
CA TYR A 516 -13.54 18.96 18.07
C TYR A 516 -13.78 20.43 18.36
N ALA A 517 -12.97 21.02 19.24
CA ALA A 517 -13.06 22.44 19.63
C ALA A 517 -14.50 22.91 19.98
N GLY A 518 -15.30 22.05 20.62
CA GLY A 518 -16.68 22.34 21.01
C GLY A 518 -17.74 22.19 19.89
N THR A 519 -17.37 21.67 18.73
CA THR A 519 -18.29 21.34 17.63
C THR A 519 -18.41 19.82 17.47
N GLN A 520 -19.64 19.31 17.36
CA GLN A 520 -19.89 17.89 17.12
C GLN A 520 -19.53 17.53 15.67
N ILE A 521 -18.85 16.40 15.51
CA ILE A 521 -18.48 15.83 14.22
C ILE A 521 -19.41 14.64 13.97
N GLY A 522 -20.21 14.73 12.91
CA GLY A 522 -21.22 13.72 12.58
C GLY A 522 -22.40 13.63 13.56
N GLU A 523 -23.24 12.61 13.38
CA GLU A 523 -24.34 12.31 14.29
C GLU A 523 -23.89 11.38 15.42
N ARG A 524 -24.77 11.13 16.40
CA ARG A 524 -24.51 10.11 17.43
C ARG A 524 -24.52 8.73 16.78
N THR A 525 -23.47 7.96 17.03
CA THR A 525 -23.23 6.68 16.36
C THR A 525 -23.30 5.53 17.37
N PRO A 526 -23.98 4.42 17.07
CA PRO A 526 -23.94 3.21 17.89
C PRO A 526 -22.50 2.70 18.08
N ALA A 527 -22.17 2.17 19.26
CA ALA A 527 -20.82 1.74 19.60
C ALA A 527 -20.32 0.53 18.78
N ASP A 528 -21.22 -0.23 18.16
CA ASP A 528 -20.93 -1.31 17.21
C ASP A 528 -20.76 -0.81 15.76
N GLN A 529 -20.91 0.49 15.53
CA GLN A 529 -20.76 1.14 14.22
C GLN A 529 -19.58 2.12 14.21
N GLN A 530 -19.18 2.50 13.01
CA GLN A 530 -18.10 3.46 12.78
C GLN A 530 -18.67 4.80 12.34
N LEU A 531 -18.07 5.88 12.84
CA LEU A 531 -18.31 7.22 12.32
C LEU A 531 -17.35 7.48 11.15
N ARG A 532 -17.89 7.73 9.95
CA ARG A 532 -17.14 8.19 8.78
C ARG A 532 -17.39 9.67 8.56
N HIS A 533 -16.33 10.49 8.48
CA HIS A 533 -16.43 11.93 8.26
C HIS A 533 -15.24 12.45 7.45
N LEU A 534 -15.39 13.58 6.74
CA LEU A 534 -14.26 14.24 6.07
C LEU A 534 -13.14 14.57 7.08
N ALA A 535 -11.89 14.37 6.67
CA ALA A 535 -10.68 14.59 7.45
C ALA A 535 -10.64 16.02 8.02
N LEU A 536 -10.30 16.11 9.30
CA LEU A 536 -10.33 17.36 10.05
C LEU A 536 -9.00 18.11 9.86
N ASP A 537 -9.08 19.39 9.51
CA ASP A 537 -7.92 20.29 9.56
C ASP A 537 -7.64 20.65 11.03
N TYR A 538 -6.68 19.94 11.65
CA TYR A 538 -6.29 20.16 13.04
C TYR A 538 -5.49 21.47 13.15
N GLN A 539 -6.17 22.58 13.38
CA GLN A 539 -5.58 23.94 13.47
C GLN A 539 -4.76 24.19 14.76
N GLY A 540 -3.92 23.23 15.14
CA GLY A 540 -2.95 23.33 16.24
C GLY A 540 -3.10 22.34 17.39
N THR A 541 -4.11 21.45 17.38
CA THR A 541 -4.27 20.39 18.39
C THR A 541 -4.76 19.09 17.73
N SER A 542 -4.08 17.96 17.97
CA SER A 542 -4.47 16.61 17.52
C SER A 542 -5.43 15.89 18.46
N LYS A 543 -6.12 16.63 19.34
CA LYS A 543 -7.00 16.04 20.34
C LYS A 543 -8.46 16.07 19.88
N LEU A 544 -9.15 14.94 20.00
CA LEU A 544 -10.60 14.82 19.89
C LEU A 544 -11.22 14.49 21.24
N THR A 545 -12.46 14.92 21.44
CA THR A 545 -13.24 14.60 22.62
C THR A 545 -14.32 13.60 22.26
N VAL A 546 -14.31 12.44 22.91
CA VAL A 546 -15.31 11.37 22.71
C VAL A 546 -16.26 11.35 23.90
N ARG A 547 -17.56 11.51 23.63
CA ARG A 547 -18.62 11.37 24.63
C ARG A 547 -19.31 10.03 24.47
N LEU A 548 -19.41 9.30 25.56
CA LEU A 548 -19.97 7.94 25.62
C LEU A 548 -21.35 7.98 26.27
N TYR A 549 -22.27 7.19 25.74
CA TYR A 549 -23.65 7.12 26.17
C TYR A 549 -24.10 5.68 26.38
N ASN A 550 -25.02 5.50 27.33
CA ASN A 550 -25.83 4.32 27.51
C ASN A 550 -27.28 4.70 27.21
N ASN A 551 -27.73 4.38 26.00
CA ASN A 551 -28.94 4.88 25.37
C ASN A 551 -28.96 6.42 25.40
N ASP A 552 -29.91 7.00 26.13
CA ASP A 552 -30.04 8.46 26.26
C ASP A 552 -29.25 9.05 27.45
N THR A 553 -28.54 8.22 28.21
CA THR A 553 -27.83 8.65 29.43
C THR A 553 -26.35 8.86 29.13
N PHE A 554 -25.82 10.04 29.45
CA PHE A 554 -24.40 10.34 29.37
C PHE A 554 -23.61 9.51 30.39
N VAL A 555 -22.54 8.85 29.94
CA VAL A 555 -21.68 7.97 30.76
C VAL A 555 -20.38 8.68 31.12
N SER A 556 -19.58 9.05 30.13
CA SER A 556 -18.26 9.67 30.32
C SER A 556 -17.85 10.50 29.10
N GLU A 557 -16.92 11.42 29.30
CA GLU A 557 -16.21 12.13 28.23
C GLU A 557 -14.72 11.82 28.37
N CYS A 558 -14.01 11.61 27.27
CA CYS A 558 -12.59 11.34 27.27
C CYS A 558 -11.89 12.06 26.10
N GLU A 559 -10.66 12.50 26.33
CA GLU A 559 -9.82 13.05 25.27
C GLU A 559 -8.95 11.95 24.68
N ILE A 560 -8.89 11.90 23.35
CA ILE A 560 -8.06 10.97 22.60
C ILE A 560 -7.10 11.75 21.68
N ASP A 561 -5.92 11.19 21.44
CA ASP A 561 -4.97 11.73 20.48
C ASP A 561 -5.18 11.07 19.11
N THR A 562 -5.48 11.89 18.10
CA THR A 562 -5.73 11.44 16.72
C THR A 562 -4.46 11.08 15.96
N THR A 563 -3.29 11.36 16.52
CA THR A 563 -2.02 10.88 15.95
C THR A 563 -1.80 9.40 16.23
N VAL A 564 -2.52 8.83 17.21
CA VAL A 564 -2.43 7.42 17.58
C VAL A 564 -3.56 6.66 16.89
N PRO A 565 -3.26 5.74 15.95
CA PRO A 565 -4.28 5.02 15.19
C PRO A 565 -5.14 4.08 16.03
N ARG A 566 -4.64 3.62 17.18
CA ARG A 566 -5.37 2.77 18.12
C ARG A 566 -4.78 2.92 19.51
N ASP A 567 -5.62 3.18 20.50
CA ASP A 567 -5.20 3.24 21.90
C ASP A 567 -6.35 2.87 22.84
N VAL A 568 -6.03 2.65 24.11
CA VAL A 568 -7.00 2.44 25.19
C VAL A 568 -7.88 3.68 25.32
N LEU A 569 -9.19 3.49 25.43
CA LEU A 569 -10.11 4.59 25.68
C LEU A 569 -10.02 4.98 27.17
N PRO A 570 -9.55 6.20 27.50
CA PRO A 570 -9.34 6.59 28.89
C PRO A 570 -10.66 6.99 29.53
N ILE A 571 -11.47 6.00 29.90
CA ILE A 571 -12.74 6.18 30.60
C ILE A 571 -12.43 6.43 32.07
N GLU A 572 -12.92 7.54 32.63
CA GLU A 572 -12.85 7.83 34.06
C GLU A 572 -13.83 6.91 34.82
N GLY A 573 -13.46 5.64 34.95
CA GLY A 573 -14.31 4.58 35.49
C GLY A 573 -13.50 3.38 35.95
N THR A 574 -12.89 3.50 37.13
CA THR A 574 -12.30 2.43 37.96
C THR A 574 -11.15 1.60 37.37
N GLN A 575 -9.92 2.10 37.56
CA GLN A 575 -8.89 1.39 38.33
C GLN A 575 -8.10 2.41 39.17
N GLU A 576 -7.89 2.11 40.45
CA GLU A 576 -7.06 2.93 41.34
C GLU A 576 -5.60 2.92 40.84
N THR A 577 -5.18 3.99 40.17
CA THR A 577 -3.76 4.30 40.04
C THR A 577 -3.37 5.16 41.23
N GLN A 578 -2.51 4.62 42.11
CA GLN A 578 -1.88 5.42 43.16
C GLN A 578 -1.03 6.50 42.48
N GLU A 579 -1.36 7.78 42.72
CA GLU A 579 -0.48 8.89 42.35
C GLU A 579 0.85 8.75 43.09
N ALA A 580 1.94 8.54 42.35
CA ALA A 580 3.29 8.63 42.88
C ALA A 580 3.55 10.09 43.26
N VAL A 581 3.75 10.35 44.54
CA VAL A 581 4.10 11.69 45.04
C VAL A 581 5.52 12.01 44.57
N GLU A 582 5.65 12.86 43.56
CA GLU A 582 6.96 13.37 43.15
C GLU A 582 7.52 14.34 44.18
N THR A 583 8.83 14.27 44.43
CA THR A 583 9.53 15.20 45.32
C THR A 583 10.64 15.92 44.58
N GLN A 584 10.73 17.23 44.79
CA GLN A 584 11.81 18.04 44.23
C GLN A 584 13.15 17.56 44.78
N CYS A 585 14.10 17.25 43.90
CA CYS A 585 15.41 16.71 44.25
C CYS A 585 16.59 17.54 43.74
N GLY A 586 16.32 18.65 43.04
CA GLY A 586 17.34 19.59 42.61
C GLY A 586 16.84 20.70 41.70
N SER A 587 17.80 21.37 41.08
CA SER A 587 17.59 22.40 40.06
C SER A 587 18.65 22.30 38.99
N TYR A 588 18.39 22.90 37.82
CA TYR A 588 19.36 22.98 36.75
C TYR A 588 19.46 24.38 36.18
N LYS A 589 20.59 24.66 35.53
CA LYS A 589 20.81 25.91 34.82
C LYS A 589 21.37 25.64 33.43
N VAL A 590 20.86 26.32 32.43
CA VAL A 590 21.38 26.28 31.06
C VAL A 590 21.95 27.64 30.70
N ASP A 591 23.24 27.67 30.34
CA ASP A 591 23.91 28.86 29.81
C ASP A 591 24.25 28.66 28.32
N THR A 592 23.60 29.44 27.45
CA THR A 592 23.81 29.39 25.99
C THR A 592 24.76 30.50 25.53
N VAL A 593 25.86 30.12 24.89
CA VAL A 593 26.84 31.04 24.28
C VAL A 593 26.75 30.94 22.76
N PRO A 594 26.42 32.04 22.05
CA PRO A 594 26.40 32.05 20.59
C PRO A 594 27.82 32.16 20.00
N HIS A 595 28.13 31.31 19.03
CA HIS A 595 29.36 31.28 18.24
C HIS A 595 29.04 31.42 16.74
N GLY A 596 28.70 32.64 16.30
CA GLY A 596 28.32 32.90 14.92
C GLY A 596 26.92 32.37 14.59
N SER A 597 26.79 31.47 13.62
CA SER A 597 25.51 30.84 13.22
C SER A 597 25.16 29.60 14.02
N ILE A 598 25.99 29.22 15.00
CA ILE A 598 25.81 28.05 15.86
C ILE A 598 25.90 28.54 17.31
N SER A 599 25.06 28.03 18.20
CA SER A 599 25.18 28.25 19.63
C SER A 599 25.66 26.97 20.33
N THR A 600 26.29 27.12 21.49
CA THR A 600 26.65 26.01 22.38
C THR A 600 26.04 26.29 23.73
N SER A 601 25.44 25.28 24.35
CA SER A 601 24.78 25.46 25.64
C SER A 601 25.31 24.51 26.67
N THR A 602 25.45 25.01 27.88
CA THR A 602 26.03 24.30 29.00
C THR A 602 24.94 24.08 30.05
N LEU A 603 24.57 22.82 30.29
CA LEU A 603 23.68 22.38 31.34
C LEU A 603 24.49 22.08 32.60
N THR A 604 24.20 22.77 33.69
CA THR A 604 24.78 22.52 35.01
C THR A 604 23.67 22.07 35.95
N LEU A 605 23.86 20.90 36.57
CA LEU A 605 22.92 20.34 37.54
C LEU A 605 23.32 20.73 38.97
N THR A 606 22.34 20.90 39.85
CA THR A 606 22.55 21.08 41.29
C THR A 606 21.51 20.23 42.02
N LEU A 607 21.94 19.03 42.45
CA LEU A 607 21.11 18.05 43.14
C LEU A 607 21.27 18.15 44.67
N ASP A 608 20.23 17.77 45.40
CA ASP A 608 20.24 17.78 46.86
C ASP A 608 21.22 16.73 47.43
N ALA A 609 22.07 17.15 48.35
CA ALA A 609 23.11 16.29 48.94
C ALA A 609 22.55 15.05 49.69
N GLY A 610 21.27 15.07 50.05
CA GLY A 610 20.56 13.93 50.66
C GLY A 610 20.23 12.80 49.68
N LEU A 611 20.29 13.05 48.36
CA LEU A 611 19.93 12.08 47.32
C LEU A 611 21.01 11.01 47.07
N GLY A 612 22.27 11.31 47.43
CA GLY A 612 23.40 10.39 47.23
C GLY A 612 23.87 10.22 45.78
N ALA A 613 23.34 10.99 44.84
CA ALA A 613 23.72 10.92 43.41
C ALA A 613 25.13 11.45 43.17
N ALA A 614 25.96 10.64 42.51
CA ALA A 614 27.32 10.96 42.11
C ALA A 614 27.47 11.06 40.58
N TYR A 615 26.67 10.30 39.83
CA TYR A 615 26.67 10.31 38.37
C TYR A 615 25.24 10.42 37.81
N TYR A 616 25.12 10.83 36.55
CA TYR A 616 23.85 10.93 35.84
C TYR A 616 23.97 10.56 34.36
N ARG A 617 22.82 10.25 33.75
CA ARG A 617 22.65 10.03 32.31
C ARG A 617 21.30 10.57 31.85
N ILE A 618 21.25 11.09 30.62
CA ILE A 618 20.01 11.59 29.99
C ILE A 618 19.49 10.51 29.03
N GLU A 619 18.25 10.09 29.23
CA GLU A 619 17.58 8.99 28.52
C GLU A 619 16.32 9.52 27.80
N ASN A 620 15.95 8.93 26.67
CA ASN A 620 14.65 9.17 26.02
C ASN A 620 13.53 8.36 26.69
N ALA A 621 12.28 8.51 26.24
CA ALA A 621 11.12 7.79 26.78
C ALA A 621 11.24 6.25 26.70
N GLU A 622 12.09 5.72 25.81
CA GLU A 622 12.38 4.29 25.64
C GLU A 622 13.59 3.82 26.48
N GLY A 623 14.21 4.70 27.27
CA GLY A 623 15.35 4.39 28.15
C GLY A 623 16.72 4.35 27.47
N ALA A 624 16.82 4.75 26.20
CA ALA A 624 18.08 4.83 25.46
C ALA A 624 18.83 6.14 25.77
N SER A 625 20.16 6.07 25.92
CA SER A 625 20.98 7.26 26.17
C SER A 625 20.95 8.19 24.96
N VAL A 626 20.59 9.45 25.18
CA VAL A 626 20.44 10.45 24.10
C VAL A 626 21.79 11.01 23.65
N TYR A 627 22.87 10.79 24.40
CA TYR A 627 24.14 11.45 24.13
C TYR A 627 25.40 10.63 24.42
N SER A 628 25.59 10.13 25.64
CA SER A 628 26.79 9.40 26.04
C SER A 628 26.39 8.07 26.68
N GLU A 629 26.98 6.98 26.22
CA GLU A 629 26.81 5.67 26.86
C GLU A 629 27.50 5.63 28.25
N GLU A 630 28.52 6.46 28.46
CA GLU A 630 29.25 6.59 29.74
C GLU A 630 28.54 7.54 30.72
N LEU A 631 28.58 7.21 32.02
CA LEU A 631 27.98 7.98 33.11
C LEU A 631 28.75 9.28 33.38
N VAL A 632 28.04 10.41 33.51
CA VAL A 632 28.63 11.74 33.70
C VAL A 632 28.63 12.12 35.19
N PRO A 633 29.74 12.58 35.79
CA PRO A 633 29.74 13.06 37.17
C PRO A 633 28.82 14.27 37.37
N VAL A 634 28.01 14.29 38.44
CA VAL A 634 27.04 15.37 38.71
C VAL A 634 27.71 16.75 38.91
N GLU A 635 28.98 16.77 39.31
CA GLU A 635 29.75 18.01 39.48
C GLU A 635 30.29 18.58 38.15
N GLU A 636 30.26 17.81 37.07
CA GLU A 636 30.69 18.26 35.75
C GLU A 636 29.53 18.90 34.98
N SER A 637 29.80 20.05 34.36
CA SER A 637 28.82 20.72 33.51
C SER A 637 28.87 20.18 32.09
N PHE A 638 27.70 20.06 31.46
CA PHE A 638 27.50 19.39 30.19
C PHE A 638 27.32 20.39 29.05
N SER A 639 28.23 20.45 28.07
CA SER A 639 28.16 21.40 26.94
C SER A 639 27.80 20.70 25.61
N TYR A 640 26.79 21.20 24.88
CA TYR A 640 26.32 20.62 23.61
C TYR A 640 25.81 21.64 22.57
N LEU A 641 25.63 21.20 21.31
CA LEU A 641 25.01 22.00 20.24
C LEU A 641 23.47 22.03 20.40
N THR A 642 22.91 23.23 20.38
CA THR A 642 21.62 23.74 20.91
C THR A 642 20.28 23.08 20.49
N LEU A 643 20.24 21.80 20.13
CA LEU A 643 18.98 21.13 19.74
C LEU A 643 18.20 20.54 20.93
N LEU A 644 18.89 20.13 22.00
CA LEU A 644 18.30 19.42 23.16
C LEU A 644 17.71 20.32 24.26
N ILE A 645 17.86 21.65 24.20
CA ILE A 645 17.45 22.56 25.30
C ILE A 645 15.95 22.88 25.26
N GLY A 646 15.36 22.90 24.07
CA GLY A 646 13.96 23.27 23.86
C GLY A 646 12.96 22.16 24.16
N SER A 647 13.46 20.99 24.60
CA SER A 647 12.69 19.75 24.81
C SER A 647 13.23 18.95 26.00
N LEU A 648 13.77 19.63 27.03
CA LEU A 648 14.27 18.94 28.23
C LEU A 648 13.14 18.24 29.00
N GLY A 649 11.89 18.69 28.86
CA GLY A 649 10.70 18.02 29.40
C GLY A 649 10.35 16.69 28.72
N GLU A 650 10.91 16.40 27.53
CA GLU A 650 10.66 15.15 26.78
C GLU A 650 11.74 14.08 27.04
N VAL A 651 12.74 14.39 27.87
CA VAL A 651 13.84 13.48 28.25
C VAL A 651 13.87 13.25 29.76
N GLN A 652 14.40 12.10 30.16
CA GLN A 652 14.49 11.67 31.55
C GLN A 652 15.94 11.69 32.06
N LEU A 653 16.12 12.01 33.34
CA LEU A 653 17.42 12.03 34.02
C LEU A 653 17.57 10.79 34.91
N ALA A 654 18.35 9.81 34.47
CA ALA A 654 18.72 8.66 35.29
C ALA A 654 19.88 9.02 36.23
N LEU A 655 19.70 8.82 37.54
CA LEU A 655 20.66 9.17 38.59
C LEU A 655 21.31 7.92 39.19
N TYR A 656 22.61 8.00 39.47
CA TYR A 656 23.43 6.89 39.95
C TYR A 656 24.29 7.29 41.16
N ASP A 657 24.53 6.34 42.07
CA ASP A 657 25.37 6.54 43.25
C ASP A 657 26.88 6.40 42.96
N LYS A 658 27.72 6.50 44.00
CA LYS A 658 29.19 6.38 43.87
C LYS A 658 29.67 4.99 43.46
N GLU A 659 28.82 3.97 43.56
CA GLU A 659 29.09 2.59 43.17
C GLU A 659 28.45 2.26 41.80
N GLU A 660 27.96 3.28 41.08
CA GLU A 660 27.28 3.19 39.77
C GLU A 660 25.94 2.43 39.80
N ASN A 661 25.31 2.30 40.96
CA ASN A 661 23.96 1.73 41.07
C ASN A 661 22.90 2.81 40.80
N ARG A 662 21.85 2.46 40.04
CA ARG A 662 20.76 3.38 39.71
C ARG A 662 19.96 3.72 40.97
N ILE A 663 19.87 5.01 41.28
CA ILE A 663 19.10 5.56 42.41
C ILE A 663 17.64 5.77 41.98
N GLY A 664 17.41 6.26 40.76
CA GLY A 664 16.07 6.50 40.24
C GLY A 664 16.08 7.33 38.96
N THR A 665 14.89 7.68 38.49
CA THR A 665 14.69 8.50 37.30
C THR A 665 13.98 9.78 37.68
N ALA A 666 14.53 10.91 37.24
CA ALA A 666 14.04 12.24 37.55
C ALA A 666 13.63 12.99 36.26
N SER A 667 12.68 13.91 36.40
CA SER A 667 12.07 14.68 35.31
C SER A 667 12.51 16.14 35.39
N PHE A 668 12.73 16.77 34.24
CA PHE A 668 13.00 18.21 34.16
C PHE A 668 11.69 18.99 34.07
N HIS A 669 11.50 19.97 34.96
CA HIS A 669 10.36 20.89 34.88
C HIS A 669 10.83 22.24 34.36
N GLU A 670 10.60 22.47 33.07
CA GLU A 670 11.13 23.63 32.34
C GLU A 670 10.64 24.98 32.88
N ASP A 671 9.37 25.07 33.28
CA ASP A 671 8.75 26.29 33.78
C ASP A 671 9.40 26.82 35.07
N THR A 672 9.99 25.93 35.87
CA THR A 672 10.57 26.26 37.17
C THR A 672 12.08 26.04 37.24
N GLN A 673 12.68 25.44 36.21
CA GLN A 673 14.08 25.00 36.17
C GLN A 673 14.46 24.08 37.35
N THR A 674 13.50 23.24 37.77
CA THR A 674 13.66 22.29 38.87
C THR A 674 13.67 20.85 38.38
N ILE A 675 14.24 19.96 39.19
CA ILE A 675 14.33 18.52 38.92
C ILE A 675 13.52 17.80 40.00
N TRP A 676 12.66 16.88 39.58
CA TRP A 676 11.77 16.12 40.44
C TRP A 676 12.02 14.63 40.25
N ILE A 677 12.07 13.90 41.36
CA ILE A 677 12.19 12.43 41.34
C ILE A 677 10.90 11.83 41.87
N ALA A 678 10.39 10.82 41.17
CA ALA A 678 9.29 10.02 41.69
C ALA A 678 9.74 9.34 43.00
N ALA A 679 8.99 9.53 44.09
CA ALA A 679 9.28 8.80 45.32
C ALA A 679 9.10 7.30 45.07
N GLN A 680 10.12 6.51 45.41
CA GLN A 680 10.07 5.04 45.32
C GLN A 680 9.08 4.44 46.32
#